data_AF-A0A256YQJ2-F1
#
_entry.id   AF-A0A256YQJ2-F1
#
_cell.length_a   1.000
_cell.length_b   1.000
_cell.length_c   1.000
_cell.angle_alpha   90.00
_cell.angle_beta   90.00
_cell.angle_gamma   90.00
#
_symmetry.space_group_name_H-M   'P 1'
#
loop_
_entity.id
_entity.type
_entity.pdbx_description
1 polymer ?
#
loop_
_entity_poly.entity_id
_entity_poly.type
_entity_poly.pdbx_seq_one_letter_code
_entity_poly.pdbx_strand_id
1 'polypeptide(L)'
;MASKSMIERVKEVMKDPTRIRNVATSSHVHHGKCVSGDTLIITLRRVLNAKEFFDLASKYGKLVKKDENEEIYDISKFGFKTMSITFDGKIEINKILYVWRLRNDDKLIKIKLLDGREVKVTPMHKFICWSNNKIQEIEAKDLSVGDMIIAPSKILSKELSLKELKELFFEKLSEDYGFLVYLEKTFRKELHEKIIKANRKKVWKFINSKLPFLSFYHGVWKGRFRLNDYKKIIEYFGYEKSFAYDKIEFLSYRKGLKRYGTRTSPKIKLPKTYQDFLELFYLIGLMFGDGSVNLTFDNENDLLLNRVREISERIFGIKTKLRKYKNRCRRIYLNGGNTLKRVFEILFRYPLKEKAKNLDIPSYFFNLPSIFISNFLRGYFDTDGYVHQQVVLTSASENVLKKIQLLLLKFGILSYIRKKDKYWYLKISGKNDLESFKSIIGFSVSYKTQKLSSLSLNARMSKIFTNQLINSIIPLPIVSIETISNEKYVYDFTVEETHNFLANGLFIHNTTLTDNLMAGAGMLAEEMAGKVMYTWFDEQERKRQLTIYGANVSMVHNYEGKDYLINLVDTPGHVDFGGDVTRAMRAVDGTIVLVCGVEGIMPQTETVFRQALRERVKPVLFINKVDRLIKELKLTPEMMMKRFEEIIRQVNELIVKYVDEEFKTKWLVNVQDGSVAFGSAYKRWAISIPFMKKTGITFKQIIKLTQEGREDELAKIAPLHQVVLDMIIKHLPSPIEAQKYRIPKIWQGDLNSEMGKQLLNCDANGKLAAIVTKMVPDPHVGFVATARIFSGKVFKGKEVYLIGNRKKKRIQQVAIYKGIQRIPVDEVPAGNIVAIVGIPEAYTGESICEPDFIIEPFAEIKHIFEPVVTKSIEPKNPMELPKLINALNKIAKEDATLQVKINQETGEYLVSGLGELHLEAKVENKLKEMGIEVEMSPPIVVYRETVLTKSPVVEGKSPNKHNKLYFTVEPMPDSIYQAMKEGKLPERIEVKKKNLELFRKLEKYGLSYEEAKRVLLIHNRNIFIDATRGVQFLNEVIEMIKDAFEEVMEDGPLAREPVTKVIVKLVDAQLHEDSIHRGPGQIMPATRYAIRQAMLRANATLLEPKQIIRIDVPSDVMSNAIREIEGRRGQVLNISEEHGATVITAKVPVAEMFGFDAALKSATSGRGFYSLIDIVFEKLPNELFEKVVKQIRQRKGLPAEIPKPE
;
A
#
# COMPACT_ATOMS: atom_id res chain seq x y z
N MET A 1 -44.61 7.02 -3.93
CA MET A 1 -43.92 7.55 -5.12
C MET A 1 -42.70 6.67 -5.38
N ALA A 2 -42.59 6.07 -6.56
CA ALA A 2 -41.45 5.20 -6.89
C ALA A 2 -40.14 5.98 -6.76
N SER A 3 -39.20 5.46 -5.97
CA SER A 3 -37.87 6.05 -5.75
C SER A 3 -37.15 6.18 -7.09
N LYS A 4 -36.94 7.42 -7.59
CA LYS A 4 -36.06 7.70 -8.75
C LYS A 4 -34.72 7.01 -8.56
N SER A 5 -34.17 6.43 -9.63
CA SER A 5 -32.85 5.80 -9.57
C SER A 5 -31.77 6.85 -9.26
N MET A 6 -30.68 6.45 -8.61
CA MET A 6 -29.55 7.34 -8.31
C MET A 6 -29.02 8.04 -9.58
N ILE A 7 -29.03 7.36 -10.73
CA ILE A 7 -28.57 7.92 -12.01
C ILE A 7 -29.50 9.05 -12.45
N GLU A 8 -30.81 8.89 -12.31
CA GLU A 8 -31.77 9.96 -12.61
C GLU A 8 -31.61 11.15 -11.66
N ARG A 9 -31.36 10.90 -10.37
CA ARG A 9 -31.06 11.95 -9.39
C ARG A 9 -29.78 12.71 -9.75
N VAL A 10 -28.70 12.01 -10.12
CA VAL A 10 -27.47 12.68 -10.59
C VAL A 10 -27.75 13.48 -11.87
N LYS A 11 -28.48 12.91 -12.84
CA LYS A 11 -28.83 13.61 -14.08
C LYS A 11 -29.69 14.86 -13.86
N GLU A 12 -30.49 14.88 -12.82
CA GLU A 12 -31.30 16.04 -12.41
C GLU A 12 -30.45 17.09 -11.71
N VAL A 13 -29.65 16.70 -10.71
CA VAL A 13 -28.85 17.62 -9.90
C VAL A 13 -27.68 18.22 -10.69
N MET A 14 -27.07 17.48 -11.63
CA MET A 14 -25.94 17.96 -12.44
C MET A 14 -26.28 19.18 -13.31
N LYS A 15 -27.57 19.45 -13.54
CA LYS A 15 -28.05 20.60 -14.33
C LYS A 15 -28.10 21.90 -13.52
N ASP A 16 -28.02 21.83 -12.20
CA ASP A 16 -28.07 22.98 -11.31
C ASP A 16 -26.69 23.19 -10.63
N PRO A 17 -25.86 24.12 -11.15
CA PRO A 17 -24.53 24.38 -10.58
C PRO A 17 -24.55 24.79 -9.11
N THR A 18 -25.66 25.33 -8.58
CA THR A 18 -25.76 25.71 -7.16
C THR A 18 -25.74 24.50 -6.23
N ARG A 19 -26.13 23.32 -6.75
CA ARG A 19 -26.24 22.06 -6.00
C ARG A 19 -25.05 21.13 -6.18
N ILE A 20 -23.98 21.59 -6.80
CA ILE A 20 -22.76 20.81 -7.00
C ILE A 20 -21.71 21.24 -5.97
N ARG A 21 -20.92 20.28 -5.46
CA ARG A 21 -19.71 20.52 -4.67
C ARG A 21 -18.58 19.70 -5.27
N ASN A 22 -17.44 20.33 -5.55
CA ASN A 22 -16.26 19.64 -6.05
C ASN A 22 -15.18 19.75 -4.99
N VAL A 23 -14.75 18.61 -4.45
CA VAL A 23 -14.02 18.51 -3.19
C VAL A 23 -12.82 17.58 -3.35
N ALA A 24 -11.70 17.89 -2.72
CA ALA A 24 -10.55 16.99 -2.61
C ALA A 24 -10.28 16.55 -1.16
N THR A 25 -9.62 15.41 -0.98
CA THR A 25 -9.05 14.96 0.32
C THR A 25 -7.57 15.31 0.40
N SER A 26 -7.08 15.68 1.59
CA SER A 26 -5.64 15.87 1.84
C SER A 26 -5.15 15.13 3.10
N SER A 27 -4.70 13.86 3.00
CA SER A 27 -4.02 13.15 4.12
C SER A 27 -3.56 11.70 3.83
N HIS A 28 -2.65 11.19 4.67
CA HIS A 28 -2.12 9.81 4.77
C HIS A 28 -3.05 8.85 5.56
N VAL A 29 -3.14 7.57 5.19
CA VAL A 29 -3.98 6.55 5.85
C VAL A 29 -3.14 5.41 6.46
N HIS A 30 -3.36 5.06 7.74
CA HIS A 30 -2.65 3.96 8.44
C HIS A 30 -3.60 2.81 8.87
N HIS A 31 -3.08 1.57 8.90
CA HIS A 31 -3.78 0.28 9.05
C HIS A 31 -3.63 -0.30 10.46
N GLY A 32 -4.65 -0.99 11.02
CA GLY A 32 -4.66 -1.48 12.43
C GLY A 32 -5.43 -2.80 12.68
N LYS A 33 -5.47 -3.72 11.72
CA LYS A 33 -6.33 -4.91 11.78
C LYS A 33 -5.52 -6.20 11.72
N CYS A 34 -5.42 -6.93 12.84
CA CYS A 34 -4.46 -8.03 12.94
C CYS A 34 -5.01 -9.19 13.80
N VAL A 35 -4.45 -10.39 13.61
CA VAL A 35 -4.73 -11.61 14.39
C VAL A 35 -3.54 -12.00 15.28
N SER A 36 -3.79 -12.76 16.34
CA SER A 36 -2.74 -13.29 17.22
C SER A 36 -1.83 -14.30 16.53
N GLY A 37 -0.61 -14.49 17.06
CA GLY A 37 0.38 -15.38 16.45
C GLY A 37 0.02 -16.87 16.49
N ASP A 38 -0.81 -17.29 17.43
CA ASP A 38 -1.30 -18.67 17.60
C ASP A 38 -2.53 -19.00 16.73
N THR A 39 -3.12 -18.00 16.05
CA THR A 39 -4.27 -18.20 15.17
C THR A 39 -3.91 -19.08 13.97
N LEU A 40 -4.67 -20.13 13.69
CA LEU A 40 -4.46 -21.02 12.54
C LEU A 40 -4.97 -20.36 11.25
N ILE A 41 -4.07 -20.09 10.33
CA ILE A 41 -4.37 -19.60 8.98
C ILE A 41 -4.62 -20.80 8.07
N ILE A 42 -5.84 -20.90 7.56
CA ILE A 42 -6.25 -22.01 6.71
C ILE A 42 -6.01 -21.60 5.26
N THR A 43 -5.01 -22.21 4.63
CA THR A 43 -4.77 -22.07 3.20
C THR A 43 -4.97 -23.40 2.49
N LEU A 44 -5.27 -23.34 1.20
CA LEU A 44 -5.38 -24.51 0.36
C LEU A 44 -4.08 -25.30 0.28
N ARG A 45 -2.90 -24.70 0.50
CA ARG A 45 -1.62 -25.41 0.40
C ARG A 45 -1.18 -26.02 1.72
N ARG A 46 -1.30 -25.27 2.83
CA ARG A 46 -0.88 -25.65 4.18
C ARG A 46 -1.70 -24.92 5.26
N VAL A 47 -1.95 -25.56 6.38
CA VAL A 47 -2.50 -24.89 7.57
C VAL A 47 -1.35 -24.64 8.55
N LEU A 48 -1.13 -23.38 8.91
CA LEU A 48 -0.05 -22.95 9.79
C LEU A 48 -0.58 -21.89 10.75
N ASN A 49 0.04 -21.76 11.91
CA ASN A 49 -0.24 -20.67 12.84
C ASN A 49 0.26 -19.36 12.19
N ALA A 50 -0.35 -18.21 12.47
CA ALA A 50 -0.01 -16.94 11.81
C ALA A 50 1.48 -16.60 11.93
N LYS A 51 2.07 -16.85 13.11
CA LYS A 51 3.52 -16.72 13.33
C LYS A 51 4.34 -17.69 12.49
N GLU A 52 3.96 -18.96 12.41
CA GLU A 52 4.67 -19.95 11.59
C GLU A 52 4.57 -19.63 10.10
N PHE A 53 3.43 -19.09 9.67
CA PHE A 53 3.22 -18.63 8.31
C PHE A 53 4.15 -17.44 8.00
N PHE A 54 4.26 -16.49 8.93
CA PHE A 54 5.20 -15.39 8.85
C PHE A 54 6.67 -15.85 8.84
N ASP A 55 7.04 -16.81 9.70
CA ASP A 55 8.40 -17.36 9.72
C ASP A 55 8.74 -18.04 8.37
N LEU A 56 7.76 -18.71 7.75
CA LEU A 56 7.91 -19.26 6.40
C LEU A 56 8.07 -18.15 5.35
N ALA A 57 7.25 -17.11 5.42
CA ALA A 57 7.35 -15.95 4.55
C ALA A 57 8.70 -15.22 4.71
N SER A 58 9.24 -15.14 5.92
CA SER A 58 10.55 -14.52 6.15
C SER A 58 11.73 -15.29 5.56
N LYS A 59 11.58 -16.61 5.45
CA LYS A 59 12.64 -17.48 4.91
C LYS A 59 12.64 -17.56 3.38
N TYR A 60 11.46 -17.51 2.77
CA TYR A 60 11.30 -17.75 1.34
C TYR A 60 10.73 -16.56 0.57
N GLY A 61 9.91 -15.73 1.21
CA GLY A 61 9.31 -14.52 0.64
C GLY A 61 10.34 -13.43 0.34
N LYS A 62 9.97 -12.53 -0.57
CA LYS A 62 10.78 -11.34 -0.84
C LYS A 62 10.48 -10.32 0.27
N LEU A 63 11.49 -9.91 1.03
CA LEU A 63 11.33 -8.85 2.01
C LEU A 63 10.86 -7.57 1.32
N VAL A 64 9.76 -7.01 1.78
CA VAL A 64 9.20 -5.74 1.29
C VAL A 64 9.59 -4.61 2.24
N LYS A 65 9.43 -4.83 3.54
CA LYS A 65 9.71 -3.84 4.57
C LYS A 65 10.07 -4.51 5.89
N LYS A 66 11.00 -3.91 6.65
CA LYS A 66 11.32 -4.32 8.01
C LYS A 66 11.79 -3.10 8.81
N ASP A 67 11.01 -2.72 9.81
CA ASP A 67 11.37 -1.73 10.83
C ASP A 67 11.03 -2.25 12.24
N GLU A 68 11.14 -1.39 13.27
CA GLU A 68 10.89 -1.79 14.67
C GLU A 68 9.41 -2.11 14.97
N ASN A 69 8.49 -1.65 14.12
CA ASN A 69 7.05 -1.76 14.30
C ASN A 69 6.42 -2.74 13.31
N GLU A 70 6.97 -2.92 12.11
CA GLU A 70 6.40 -3.83 11.13
C GLU A 70 7.43 -4.57 10.27
N GLU A 71 7.09 -5.79 9.88
CA GLU A 71 7.86 -6.60 8.96
C GLU A 71 6.91 -7.26 7.94
N ILE A 72 7.23 -7.12 6.66
CA ILE A 72 6.35 -7.46 5.54
C ILE A 72 7.13 -8.29 4.53
N TYR A 73 6.57 -9.43 4.14
CA TYR A 73 7.11 -10.28 3.08
C TYR A 73 6.09 -10.48 1.95
N ASP A 74 6.54 -10.28 0.71
CA ASP A 74 5.81 -10.64 -0.50
C ASP A 74 5.94 -12.14 -0.73
N ILE A 75 4.79 -12.80 -0.83
CA ILE A 75 4.69 -14.24 -1.11
C ILE A 75 3.86 -14.55 -2.36
N SER A 76 3.53 -13.55 -3.19
CA SER A 76 2.70 -13.67 -4.39
C SER A 76 3.16 -14.81 -5.32
N LYS A 77 4.49 -14.98 -5.48
CA LYS A 77 5.10 -16.03 -6.30
C LYS A 77 4.96 -17.45 -5.76
N PHE A 78 4.64 -17.63 -4.48
CA PHE A 78 4.50 -18.94 -3.85
C PHE A 78 3.09 -19.53 -3.98
N GLY A 79 2.13 -18.75 -4.49
CA GLY A 79 0.79 -19.21 -4.85
C GLY A 79 -0.03 -19.76 -3.68
N PHE A 80 0.18 -19.24 -2.46
CA PHE A 80 -0.69 -19.57 -1.33
C PHE A 80 -2.08 -18.98 -1.58
N LYS A 81 -3.12 -19.80 -1.43
CA LYS A 81 -4.52 -19.40 -1.62
C LYS A 81 -5.33 -19.72 -0.38
N THR A 82 -6.28 -18.88 0.01
CA THR A 82 -7.18 -19.10 1.15
C THR A 82 -8.63 -19.01 0.69
N MET A 83 -9.55 -19.59 1.47
CA MET A 83 -10.98 -19.38 1.25
C MET A 83 -11.31 -17.97 1.74
N SER A 84 -11.99 -17.21 0.90
CA SER A 84 -12.51 -15.88 1.21
C SER A 84 -14.02 -15.85 0.96
N ILE A 85 -14.68 -14.79 1.41
CA ILE A 85 -16.13 -14.62 1.21
C ILE A 85 -16.43 -13.23 0.62
N THR A 86 -17.30 -13.20 -0.38
CA THR A 86 -17.90 -11.98 -0.96
C THR A 86 -19.19 -11.65 -0.20
N PHE A 87 -19.73 -10.43 -0.30
CA PHE A 87 -20.86 -10.06 0.58
C PHE A 87 -22.22 -10.42 0.01
N ASP A 88 -22.26 -10.98 -1.19
CA ASP A 88 -23.39 -11.81 -1.61
C ASP A 88 -23.34 -13.22 -0.97
N GLY A 89 -22.37 -13.47 -0.09
CA GLY A 89 -22.26 -14.70 0.70
C GLY A 89 -21.64 -15.87 -0.05
N LYS A 90 -20.99 -15.61 -1.21
CA LYS A 90 -20.28 -16.66 -1.95
C LYS A 90 -18.88 -16.85 -1.41
N ILE A 91 -18.47 -18.11 -1.34
CA ILE A 91 -17.10 -18.48 -0.95
C ILE A 91 -16.24 -18.56 -2.20
N GLU A 92 -15.12 -17.84 -2.19
CA GLU A 92 -14.12 -17.81 -3.28
C GLU A 92 -12.75 -18.28 -2.79
N ILE A 93 -11.81 -18.43 -3.72
CA ILE A 93 -10.44 -18.90 -3.45
C ILE A 93 -9.45 -17.87 -3.99
N ASN A 94 -8.88 -17.08 -3.09
CA ASN A 94 -8.04 -15.94 -3.45
C ASN A 94 -6.61 -16.10 -2.96
N LYS A 95 -5.65 -15.47 -3.66
CA LYS A 95 -4.22 -15.57 -3.32
C LYS A 95 -3.89 -14.67 -2.13
N ILE A 96 -3.00 -15.17 -1.27
CA ILE A 96 -2.33 -14.37 -0.24
C ILE A 96 -1.10 -13.75 -0.88
N LEU A 97 -1.06 -12.42 -0.93
CA LEU A 97 -0.01 -11.64 -1.57
C LEU A 97 1.09 -11.25 -0.57
N TYR A 98 0.69 -10.76 0.61
CA TYR A 98 1.60 -10.26 1.64
C TYR A 98 1.31 -10.89 3.00
N VAL A 99 2.37 -11.08 3.78
CA VAL A 99 2.29 -11.51 5.18
C VAL A 99 2.98 -10.45 6.04
N TRP A 100 2.27 -10.00 7.06
CA TRP A 100 2.65 -8.91 7.94
C TRP A 100 2.91 -9.43 9.35
N ARG A 101 3.91 -8.88 10.01
CA ARG A 101 4.09 -8.93 11.46
C ARG A 101 4.18 -7.52 11.97
N LEU A 102 3.28 -7.17 12.87
CA LEU A 102 3.12 -5.84 13.41
C LEU A 102 3.37 -5.90 14.91
N ARG A 103 4.12 -4.95 15.46
CA ARG A 103 4.26 -4.75 16.89
C ARG A 103 2.91 -4.31 17.44
N ASN A 104 2.51 -4.92 18.54
CA ASN A 104 1.21 -4.69 19.13
C ASN A 104 1.36 -4.28 20.58
N ASP A 105 0.86 -3.07 20.85
CA ASP A 105 0.81 -2.52 22.20
C ASP A 105 -0.61 -2.64 22.80
N ASP A 106 -1.61 -3.03 22.00
CA ASP A 106 -3.01 -3.18 22.39
C ASP A 106 -3.36 -4.53 23.02
N LYS A 107 -4.37 -4.54 23.88
CA LYS A 107 -5.00 -5.78 24.36
C LYS A 107 -5.82 -6.42 23.24
N LEU A 108 -5.74 -7.75 23.12
CA LEU A 108 -6.53 -8.47 22.11
C LEU A 108 -7.92 -8.81 22.64
N ILE A 109 -8.87 -8.96 21.72
CA ILE A 109 -10.22 -9.45 22.00
C ILE A 109 -10.31 -10.90 21.54
N LYS A 110 -10.71 -11.78 22.46
CA LYS A 110 -10.97 -13.18 22.22
C LYS A 110 -12.48 -13.39 22.10
N ILE A 111 -12.91 -13.85 20.93
CA ILE A 111 -14.33 -14.14 20.64
C ILE A 111 -14.53 -15.64 20.57
N LYS A 112 -15.60 -16.15 21.18
CA LYS A 112 -16.02 -17.56 21.13
C LYS A 112 -17.45 -17.68 20.61
N LEU A 113 -17.67 -18.60 19.67
CA LEU A 113 -18.97 -18.90 19.08
C LEU A 113 -19.67 -20.05 19.80
N LEU A 114 -20.97 -20.20 19.55
CA LEU A 114 -21.84 -21.23 20.14
C LEU A 114 -21.38 -22.65 19.86
N ASP A 115 -20.78 -22.88 18.69
CA ASP A 115 -20.18 -24.18 18.38
C ASP A 115 -18.83 -24.39 19.09
N GLY A 116 -18.21 -23.35 19.65
CA GLY A 116 -16.95 -23.42 20.36
C GLY A 116 -15.73 -22.96 19.56
N ARG A 117 -15.89 -22.55 18.29
CA ARG A 117 -14.84 -21.85 17.54
C ARG A 117 -14.47 -20.55 18.25
N GLU A 118 -13.18 -20.22 18.24
CA GLU A 118 -12.68 -18.98 18.83
C GLU A 118 -11.52 -18.39 18.05
N VAL A 119 -11.36 -17.08 18.17
CA VAL A 119 -10.22 -16.34 17.60
C VAL A 119 -9.85 -15.15 18.47
N LYS A 120 -8.57 -14.75 18.41
CA LYS A 120 -8.03 -13.59 19.10
C LYS A 120 -7.57 -12.55 18.07
N VAL A 121 -8.10 -11.35 18.19
CA VAL A 121 -7.88 -10.29 17.20
C VAL A 121 -7.66 -8.95 17.87
N THR A 122 -7.08 -7.98 17.16
CA THR A 122 -7.05 -6.61 17.65
C THR A 122 -8.47 -6.04 17.80
N PRO A 123 -8.74 -5.11 18.73
CA PRO A 123 -10.09 -4.59 18.97
C PRO A 123 -10.79 -4.01 17.73
N MET A 124 -9.99 -3.53 16.79
CA MET A 124 -10.44 -2.91 15.54
C MET A 124 -10.81 -3.94 14.46
N HIS A 125 -10.49 -5.22 14.65
CA HIS A 125 -10.64 -6.23 13.61
C HIS A 125 -12.12 -6.46 13.22
N LYS A 126 -12.46 -6.54 11.93
CA LYS A 126 -13.85 -6.70 11.47
C LYS A 126 -14.22 -8.16 11.23
N PHE A 127 -15.39 -8.56 11.72
CA PHE A 127 -16.05 -9.82 11.43
C PHE A 127 -17.21 -9.61 10.49
N ILE A 128 -17.43 -10.61 9.65
CA ILE A 128 -18.59 -10.68 8.76
C ILE A 128 -19.71 -11.35 9.55
N CYS A 129 -20.78 -10.61 9.82
CA CYS A 129 -21.90 -11.01 10.64
C CYS A 129 -23.20 -11.07 9.84
N TRP A 130 -24.08 -12.01 10.19
CA TRP A 130 -25.41 -12.14 9.63
C TRP A 130 -26.43 -11.44 10.52
N SER A 131 -27.12 -10.42 10.00
CA SER A 131 -28.17 -9.73 10.73
C SER A 131 -29.24 -9.22 9.77
N ASN A 132 -30.51 -9.26 10.16
CA ASN A 132 -31.65 -8.78 9.34
C ASN A 132 -31.68 -9.34 7.90
N ASN A 133 -31.40 -10.64 7.73
CA ASN A 133 -31.29 -11.33 6.43
C ASN A 133 -30.19 -10.79 5.48
N LYS A 134 -29.17 -10.12 6.02
CA LYS A 134 -28.10 -9.45 5.27
C LYS A 134 -26.72 -9.67 5.91
N ILE A 135 -25.66 -9.52 5.12
CA ILE A 135 -24.27 -9.73 5.55
C ILE A 135 -23.63 -8.37 5.86
N GLN A 136 -23.42 -8.07 7.14
CA GLN A 136 -22.81 -6.81 7.60
C GLN A 136 -21.44 -7.04 8.23
N GLU A 137 -20.66 -5.97 8.40
CA GLU A 137 -19.41 -6.03 9.15
C GLU A 137 -19.54 -5.36 10.50
N ILE A 138 -19.02 -6.04 11.53
CA ILE A 138 -18.99 -5.55 12.89
C ILE A 138 -17.57 -5.73 13.42
N GLU A 139 -17.06 -4.74 14.14
CA GLU A 139 -15.73 -4.82 14.71
C GLU A 139 -15.68 -5.63 16.00
N ALA A 140 -14.52 -6.22 16.28
CA ALA A 140 -14.32 -7.15 17.38
C ALA A 140 -14.74 -6.56 18.73
N LYS A 141 -14.54 -5.25 18.91
CA LYS A 141 -14.89 -4.52 20.13
C LYS A 141 -16.37 -4.13 20.23
N ASP A 142 -17.06 -4.06 19.09
CA ASP A 142 -18.47 -3.68 19.01
C ASP A 142 -19.38 -4.92 18.94
N LEU A 143 -18.81 -6.12 18.81
CA LEU A 143 -19.52 -7.40 18.89
C LEU A 143 -20.12 -7.62 20.28
N SER A 144 -21.31 -8.20 20.28
CA SER A 144 -22.05 -8.60 21.49
C SER A 144 -22.32 -10.12 21.52
N VAL A 145 -22.47 -10.67 22.72
CA VAL A 145 -22.93 -12.05 22.89
C VAL A 145 -24.32 -12.18 22.27
N GLY A 146 -24.48 -13.13 21.36
CA GLY A 146 -25.68 -13.32 20.54
C GLY A 146 -25.53 -12.91 19.07
N ASP A 147 -24.58 -12.04 18.73
CA ASP A 147 -24.33 -11.65 17.33
C ASP A 147 -23.91 -12.85 16.49
N MET A 148 -24.42 -12.95 15.27
CA MET A 148 -24.19 -14.11 14.41
C MET A 148 -22.97 -13.88 13.50
N ILE A 149 -21.83 -14.48 13.78
CA ILE A 149 -20.66 -14.43 12.89
C ILE A 149 -20.82 -15.47 11.77
N ILE A 150 -20.56 -15.08 10.53
CA ILE A 150 -20.55 -15.96 9.38
C ILE A 150 -19.26 -16.77 9.35
N ALA A 151 -19.41 -18.08 9.25
CA ALA A 151 -18.30 -19.00 9.17
C ALA A 151 -18.58 -20.09 8.13
N PRO A 152 -17.56 -20.69 7.48
CA PRO A 152 -17.81 -21.74 6.51
C PRO A 152 -18.34 -23.02 7.19
N SER A 153 -19.18 -23.76 6.46
CA SER A 153 -19.65 -25.11 6.82
C SER A 153 -18.62 -26.20 6.53
N LYS A 154 -17.66 -25.91 5.65
CA LYS A 154 -16.60 -26.83 5.24
C LYS A 154 -15.31 -26.08 4.99
N ILE A 155 -14.18 -26.66 5.37
CA ILE A 155 -12.84 -26.10 5.09
C ILE A 155 -12.11 -26.94 4.04
N LEU A 156 -11.26 -26.28 3.24
CA LEU A 156 -10.48 -26.91 2.17
C LEU A 156 -8.98 -26.84 2.46
N SER A 157 -8.27 -27.94 2.20
CA SER A 157 -6.82 -28.03 2.33
C SER A 157 -6.23 -29.11 1.40
N LYS A 158 -5.01 -28.89 0.90
CA LYS A 158 -4.26 -29.84 0.07
C LYS A 158 -3.97 -31.10 0.87
N GLU A 159 -4.22 -32.24 0.23
CA GLU A 159 -3.85 -33.56 0.74
C GLU A 159 -2.40 -33.90 0.34
N LEU A 160 -1.62 -34.35 1.31
CA LEU A 160 -0.27 -34.85 1.10
C LEU A 160 -0.32 -36.23 0.46
N SER A 161 0.51 -36.45 -0.55
CA SER A 161 0.81 -37.80 -1.04
C SER A 161 1.54 -38.62 0.03
N LEU A 162 1.49 -39.95 -0.09
CA LEU A 162 2.25 -40.84 0.81
C LEU A 162 3.76 -40.54 0.75
N LYS A 163 4.27 -40.16 -0.44
CA LYS A 163 5.65 -39.72 -0.63
C LYS A 163 5.95 -38.49 0.24
N GLU A 164 5.18 -37.41 0.10
CA GLU A 164 5.36 -36.18 0.88
C GLU A 164 5.22 -36.43 2.40
N LEU A 165 4.34 -37.34 2.83
CA LEU A 165 4.19 -37.68 4.24
C LEU A 165 5.41 -38.41 4.82
N LYS A 166 6.00 -39.35 4.06
CA LYS A 166 7.26 -40.01 4.45
C LYS A 166 8.40 -39.00 4.59
N GLU A 167 8.48 -38.07 3.65
CA GLU A 167 9.48 -36.99 3.69
C GLU A 167 9.29 -36.10 4.91
N LEU A 168 8.05 -35.73 5.24
CA LEU A 168 7.73 -34.96 6.44
C LEU A 168 8.14 -35.69 7.72
N PHE A 169 7.87 -37.00 7.82
CA PHE A 169 8.24 -37.80 8.98
C PHE A 169 9.77 -37.93 9.10
N PHE A 170 10.44 -38.15 7.97
CA PHE A 170 11.90 -38.19 7.90
C PHE A 170 12.52 -36.87 8.37
N GLU A 171 11.99 -35.74 7.93
CA GLU A 171 12.44 -34.41 8.33
C GLU A 171 12.22 -34.15 9.81
N LYS A 172 11.00 -34.34 10.32
CA LYS A 172 10.69 -34.11 11.74
C LYS A 172 11.54 -34.96 12.68
N LEU A 173 11.72 -36.24 12.37
CA LEU A 173 12.55 -37.12 13.20
C LEU A 173 14.04 -36.75 13.11
N SER A 174 14.51 -36.24 11.97
CA SER A 174 15.93 -35.86 11.79
C SER A 174 16.33 -34.57 12.51
N GLU A 175 15.39 -33.79 13.02
CA GLU A 175 15.65 -32.64 13.90
C GLU A 175 16.24 -33.06 15.25
N ASP A 176 15.82 -34.21 15.80
CA ASP A 176 16.38 -34.76 17.03
C ASP A 176 17.63 -35.61 16.72
N TYR A 177 18.80 -35.10 17.10
CA TYR A 177 20.09 -35.77 16.94
C TYR A 177 20.20 -37.08 17.76
N GLY A 178 19.26 -37.37 18.66
CA GLY A 178 19.21 -38.59 19.45
C GLY A 178 18.84 -39.85 18.66
N PHE A 179 18.19 -39.72 17.50
CA PHE A 179 17.79 -40.87 16.70
C PHE A 179 18.95 -41.53 15.95
N LEU A 180 18.92 -42.86 15.93
CA LEU A 180 19.84 -43.72 15.19
C LEU A 180 19.04 -44.53 14.17
N VAL A 181 19.48 -44.51 12.93
CA VAL A 181 18.96 -45.38 11.87
C VAL A 181 19.87 -46.55 11.61
N TYR A 182 19.25 -47.67 11.24
CA TYR A 182 19.92 -48.88 10.76
C TYR A 182 19.36 -49.16 9.38
N LEU A 183 20.24 -49.18 8.39
CA LEU A 183 19.84 -49.31 6.98
C LEU A 183 19.72 -50.78 6.58
N GLU A 184 18.80 -51.05 5.65
CA GLU A 184 18.66 -52.37 5.02
C GLU A 184 19.99 -52.85 4.43
N LYS A 185 20.22 -54.17 4.46
CA LYS A 185 21.51 -54.78 4.09
C LYS A 185 22.00 -54.39 2.69
N THR A 186 21.09 -54.30 1.72
CA THR A 186 21.40 -53.96 0.32
C THR A 186 21.85 -52.50 0.20
N PHE A 187 21.02 -51.57 0.67
CA PHE A 187 21.31 -50.14 0.60
C PHE A 187 22.50 -49.73 1.47
N ARG A 188 22.72 -50.40 2.60
CA ARG A 188 23.92 -50.22 3.44
C ARG A 188 25.20 -50.44 2.63
N LYS A 189 25.27 -51.49 1.82
CA LYS A 189 26.47 -51.81 1.01
C LYS A 189 26.70 -50.72 -0.05
N GLU A 190 25.64 -50.39 -0.78
CA GLU A 190 25.66 -49.33 -1.81
C GLU A 190 26.14 -47.99 -1.23
N LEU A 191 25.54 -47.55 -0.12
CA LEU A 191 25.89 -46.29 0.52
C LEU A 191 27.32 -46.32 1.10
N HIS A 192 27.76 -47.46 1.63
CA HIS A 192 29.13 -47.65 2.10
C HIS A 192 30.16 -47.43 0.98
N GLU A 193 29.94 -48.05 -0.18
CA GLU A 193 30.78 -47.91 -1.36
C GLU A 193 30.80 -46.47 -1.89
N LYS A 194 29.65 -45.80 -1.97
CA LYS A 194 29.57 -44.39 -2.38
C LYS A 194 30.33 -43.46 -1.43
N ILE A 195 30.22 -43.67 -0.11
CA ILE A 195 30.96 -42.86 0.89
C ILE A 195 32.47 -43.12 0.80
N ILE A 196 32.91 -44.33 0.46
CA ILE A 196 34.32 -44.62 0.19
C ILE A 196 34.81 -43.85 -1.03
N LYS A 197 34.12 -44.02 -2.16
CA LYS A 197 34.47 -43.38 -3.44
C LYS A 197 34.54 -41.86 -3.33
N ALA A 198 33.64 -41.25 -2.56
CA ALA A 198 33.59 -39.81 -2.34
C ALA A 198 34.59 -39.28 -1.29
N ASN A 199 35.50 -40.11 -0.77
CA ASN A 199 36.38 -39.85 0.37
C ASN A 199 35.62 -39.60 1.68
N ARG A 200 35.70 -40.58 2.60
CA ARG A 200 35.00 -40.59 3.89
C ARG A 200 35.24 -39.33 4.74
N LYS A 201 36.46 -38.80 4.73
CA LYS A 201 36.85 -37.61 5.50
C LYS A 201 36.24 -36.34 4.90
N LYS A 202 36.12 -36.29 3.57
CA LYS A 202 35.42 -35.22 2.85
C LYS A 202 33.92 -35.22 3.16
N VAL A 203 33.27 -36.38 3.08
CA VAL A 203 31.83 -36.50 3.42
C VAL A 203 31.56 -36.11 4.88
N TRP A 204 32.37 -36.60 5.83
CA TRP A 204 32.24 -36.26 7.24
C TRP A 204 32.33 -34.75 7.52
N LYS A 205 33.30 -34.07 6.88
CA LYS A 205 33.43 -32.61 6.96
C LYS A 205 32.23 -31.89 6.33
N PHE A 206 31.81 -32.32 5.14
CA PHE A 206 30.69 -31.70 4.41
C PHE A 206 29.40 -31.71 5.22
N ILE A 207 29.04 -32.85 5.82
CA ILE A 207 27.80 -32.95 6.60
C ILE A 207 27.90 -32.30 7.98
N ASN A 208 29.10 -31.83 8.37
CA ASN A 208 29.37 -31.23 9.69
C ASN A 208 28.81 -32.11 10.83
N SER A 209 29.24 -33.38 10.88
CA SER A 209 28.76 -34.35 11.87
C SER A 209 29.24 -33.99 13.27
N LYS A 210 28.35 -34.09 14.26
CA LYS A 210 28.71 -33.92 15.68
C LYS A 210 29.46 -35.13 16.25
N LEU A 211 29.58 -36.21 15.49
CA LEU A 211 30.35 -37.39 15.88
C LEU A 211 31.83 -37.20 15.49
N PRO A 212 32.78 -37.65 16.33
CA PRO A 212 34.18 -37.75 15.94
C PRO A 212 34.33 -38.61 14.67
N PHE A 213 35.29 -38.27 13.81
CA PHE A 213 35.50 -38.94 12.52
C PHE A 213 35.53 -40.47 12.64
N LEU A 214 36.22 -41.02 13.64
CA LEU A 214 36.31 -42.47 13.85
C LEU A 214 34.96 -43.11 14.21
N SER A 215 34.13 -42.40 14.98
CA SER A 215 32.77 -42.85 15.34
C SER A 215 31.82 -42.78 14.14
N PHE A 216 31.93 -41.73 13.34
CA PHE A 216 31.23 -41.63 12.06
C PHE A 216 31.62 -42.77 11.13
N TYR A 217 32.93 -43.03 10.98
CA TYR A 217 33.46 -44.09 10.13
C TYR A 217 32.97 -45.48 10.56
N HIS A 218 33.02 -45.78 11.86
CA HIS A 218 32.45 -47.03 12.37
C HIS A 218 30.94 -47.12 12.10
N GLY A 219 30.22 -45.99 12.11
CA GLY A 219 28.83 -45.90 11.68
C GLY A 219 28.63 -46.26 10.22
N VAL A 220 29.45 -45.69 9.31
CA VAL A 220 29.47 -45.99 7.87
C VAL A 220 29.70 -47.49 7.62
N TRP A 221 30.65 -48.11 8.33
CA TRP A 221 30.91 -49.54 8.20
C TRP A 221 29.74 -50.40 8.68
N LYS A 222 29.11 -50.03 9.81
CA LYS A 222 27.97 -50.75 10.37
C LYS A 222 26.61 -50.43 9.72
N GLY A 223 26.54 -49.45 8.81
CA GLY A 223 25.27 -48.93 8.28
C GLY A 223 24.38 -48.32 9.36
N ARG A 224 25.00 -47.73 10.39
CA ARG A 224 24.33 -47.12 11.53
C ARG A 224 24.69 -45.65 11.62
N PHE A 225 23.71 -44.80 11.44
CA PHE A 225 23.91 -43.34 11.39
C PHE A 225 23.05 -42.63 12.42
N ARG A 226 23.47 -41.44 12.82
CA ARG A 226 22.54 -40.47 13.41
C ARG A 226 21.56 -40.08 12.31
N LEU A 227 20.26 -40.02 12.60
CA LEU A 227 19.26 -39.75 11.56
C LEU A 227 19.50 -38.39 10.89
N ASN A 228 19.95 -37.38 11.66
CA ASN A 228 20.37 -36.08 11.12
C ASN A 228 21.57 -36.20 10.15
N ASP A 229 22.60 -36.95 10.53
CA ASP A 229 23.76 -37.18 9.65
C ASP A 229 23.34 -37.97 8.41
N TYR A 230 22.47 -38.97 8.56
CA TYR A 230 21.92 -39.76 7.45
C TYR A 230 21.16 -38.88 6.45
N LYS A 231 20.30 -37.97 6.92
CA LYS A 231 19.63 -36.98 6.06
C LYS A 231 20.62 -36.21 5.22
N LYS A 232 21.68 -35.67 5.84
CA LYS A 232 22.69 -34.88 5.13
C LYS A 232 23.52 -35.72 4.15
N ILE A 233 23.79 -36.99 4.47
CA ILE A 233 24.46 -37.92 3.55
C ILE A 233 23.59 -38.19 2.32
N ILE A 234 22.29 -38.43 2.53
CA ILE A 234 21.31 -38.68 1.46
C ILE A 234 21.20 -37.45 0.56
N GLU A 235 21.14 -36.25 1.14
CA GLU A 235 21.16 -34.98 0.41
C GLU A 235 22.47 -34.80 -0.38
N TYR A 236 23.63 -35.14 0.20
CA TYR A 236 24.92 -35.08 -0.48
C TYR A 236 25.01 -35.98 -1.71
N PHE A 237 24.37 -37.15 -1.68
CA PHE A 237 24.35 -38.09 -2.81
C PHE A 237 23.11 -37.95 -3.70
N GLY A 238 22.26 -36.94 -3.49
CA GLY A 238 21.10 -36.64 -4.33
C GLY A 238 19.96 -37.67 -4.26
N TYR A 239 19.86 -38.45 -3.19
CA TYR A 239 18.76 -39.40 -3.02
C TYR A 239 17.47 -38.69 -2.56
N GLU A 240 16.32 -39.17 -3.02
CA GLU A 240 15.03 -38.72 -2.52
C GLU A 240 14.83 -39.07 -1.04
N LYS A 241 14.22 -38.16 -0.27
CA LYS A 241 13.99 -38.34 1.18
C LYS A 241 12.99 -39.47 1.48
N SER A 242 11.97 -39.64 0.65
CA SER A 242 11.01 -40.75 0.77
C SER A 242 11.67 -42.11 0.56
N PHE A 243 12.55 -42.21 -0.44
CA PHE A 243 13.36 -43.39 -0.69
C PHE A 243 14.28 -43.69 0.51
N ALA A 244 14.97 -42.67 1.03
CA ALA A 244 15.82 -42.83 2.20
C ALA A 244 15.03 -43.28 3.43
N TYR A 245 13.83 -42.73 3.65
CA TYR A 245 12.91 -43.17 4.70
C TYR A 245 12.57 -44.66 4.54
N ASP A 246 12.31 -45.12 3.32
CA ASP A 246 12.00 -46.52 3.03
C ASP A 246 13.20 -47.45 3.29
N LYS A 247 14.44 -46.99 3.10
CA LYS A 247 15.66 -47.77 3.38
C LYS A 247 16.06 -47.87 4.86
N ILE A 248 15.34 -47.22 5.76
CA ILE A 248 15.50 -47.41 7.21
C ILE A 248 14.85 -48.72 7.61
N GLU A 249 15.66 -49.73 7.94
CA GLU A 249 15.18 -51.01 8.47
C GLU A 249 14.71 -50.87 9.92
N PHE A 250 15.50 -50.16 10.74
CA PHE A 250 15.16 -49.88 12.14
C PHE A 250 15.53 -48.47 12.56
N LEU A 251 14.76 -47.95 13.51
CA LEU A 251 15.02 -46.72 14.24
C LEU A 251 15.26 -47.05 15.73
N SER A 252 16.23 -46.40 16.37
CA SER A 252 16.41 -46.44 17.83
C SER A 252 16.74 -45.05 18.37
N TYR A 253 16.61 -44.86 19.68
CA TYR A 253 16.93 -43.59 20.33
C TYR A 253 18.05 -43.73 21.36
N ARG A 254 18.97 -42.78 21.38
CA ARG A 254 20.05 -42.69 22.36
C ARG A 254 20.40 -41.25 22.70
N LYS A 255 20.24 -40.89 23.98
CA LYS A 255 20.61 -39.58 24.55
C LYS A 255 22.13 -39.45 24.67
N GLY A 256 22.70 -38.34 24.18
CA GLY A 256 24.12 -38.00 24.28
C GLY A 256 25.02 -38.52 23.13
N LEU A 257 26.22 -37.92 23.03
CA LEU A 257 27.22 -38.22 22.00
C LEU A 257 28.23 -39.31 22.41
N LYS A 258 28.50 -39.45 23.72
CA LYS A 258 29.48 -40.40 24.27
C LYS A 258 28.95 -41.84 24.28
N ARG A 259 29.87 -42.80 24.06
CA ARG A 259 29.56 -44.25 24.00
C ARG A 259 29.36 -44.88 25.39
N TYR A 260 29.83 -44.23 26.45
CA TYR A 260 29.72 -44.67 27.85
C TYR A 260 28.62 -43.89 28.60
N GLY A 261 27.84 -44.57 29.45
CA GLY A 261 26.85 -43.96 30.35
C GLY A 261 25.39 -43.89 29.88
N THR A 262 25.06 -44.20 28.63
CA THR A 262 23.64 -44.20 28.14
C THR A 262 23.30 -45.45 27.32
N ARG A 263 22.33 -46.25 27.78
CA ARG A 263 21.83 -47.45 27.09
C ARG A 263 21.00 -47.06 25.85
N THR A 264 21.21 -47.74 24.73
CA THR A 264 20.41 -47.53 23.52
C THR A 264 19.03 -48.16 23.71
N SER A 265 17.99 -47.40 23.40
CA SER A 265 16.59 -47.84 23.49
C SER A 265 16.27 -48.93 22.46
N PRO A 266 15.22 -49.76 22.65
CA PRO A 266 14.81 -50.78 21.67
C PRO A 266 14.68 -50.25 20.24
N LYS A 267 15.03 -51.11 19.28
CA LYS A 267 14.84 -50.85 17.85
C LYS A 267 13.37 -51.03 17.51
N ILE A 268 12.84 -50.14 16.68
CA ILE A 268 11.49 -50.23 16.13
C ILE A 268 11.56 -50.10 14.60
N LYS A 269 10.58 -50.67 13.91
CA LYS A 269 10.33 -50.40 12.49
C LYS A 269 9.50 -49.13 12.32
N LEU A 270 9.51 -48.57 11.12
CA LEU A 270 8.70 -47.42 10.72
C LEU A 270 7.64 -47.88 9.70
N PRO A 271 6.46 -47.24 9.65
CA PRO A 271 5.41 -47.55 8.66
C PRO A 271 5.93 -47.36 7.23
N LYS A 272 5.59 -48.24 6.29
CA LYS A 272 6.12 -48.15 4.90
C LYS A 272 5.03 -48.06 3.86
N THR A 273 3.97 -48.85 4.00
CA THR A 273 2.90 -48.94 3.02
C THR A 273 1.76 -47.99 3.36
N TYR A 274 0.90 -47.70 2.39
CA TYR A 274 -0.31 -46.91 2.63
C TYR A 274 -1.17 -47.49 3.75
N GLN A 275 -1.30 -48.83 3.79
CA GLN A 275 -2.01 -49.55 4.85
C GLN A 275 -1.36 -49.38 6.22
N ASP A 276 -0.02 -49.38 6.31
CA ASP A 276 0.64 -49.16 7.60
C ASP A 276 0.38 -47.74 8.12
N PHE A 277 0.32 -46.74 7.24
CA PHE A 277 -0.04 -45.38 7.65
C PHE A 277 -1.50 -45.27 8.08
N LEU A 278 -2.44 -45.92 7.37
CA LEU A 278 -3.85 -46.00 7.81
C LEU A 278 -3.97 -46.55 9.24
N GLU A 279 -3.35 -47.70 9.47
CA GLU A 279 -3.36 -48.40 10.76
C GLU A 279 -2.63 -47.61 11.84
N LEU A 280 -1.53 -46.91 11.49
CA LEU A 280 -0.83 -46.03 12.39
C LEU A 280 -1.73 -44.91 12.90
N PHE A 281 -2.41 -44.19 12.00
CA PHE A 281 -3.28 -43.09 12.42
C PHE A 281 -4.44 -43.58 13.28
N TYR A 282 -5.02 -44.74 12.97
CA TYR A 282 -6.00 -45.40 13.84
C TYR A 282 -5.43 -45.72 15.24
N LEU A 283 -4.24 -46.32 15.31
CA LEU A 283 -3.55 -46.59 16.58
C LEU A 283 -3.25 -45.31 17.36
N ILE A 284 -2.82 -44.23 16.70
CA ILE A 284 -2.60 -42.94 17.37
C ILE A 284 -3.91 -42.39 17.95
N GLY A 285 -5.03 -42.55 17.24
CA GLY A 285 -6.36 -42.22 17.76
C GLY A 285 -6.71 -43.01 19.03
N LEU A 286 -6.51 -44.33 19.02
CA LEU A 286 -6.70 -45.17 20.21
C LEU A 286 -5.80 -44.73 21.37
N MET A 287 -4.53 -44.43 21.08
CA MET A 287 -3.59 -43.96 22.09
C MET A 287 -3.97 -42.58 22.62
N PHE A 288 -4.60 -41.70 21.84
CA PHE A 288 -5.09 -40.39 22.30
C PHE A 288 -6.21 -40.53 23.35
N GLY A 289 -7.08 -41.52 23.23
CA GLY A 289 -8.08 -41.83 24.27
C GLY A 289 -7.49 -42.59 25.45
N ASP A 290 -7.42 -43.91 25.35
CA ASP A 290 -7.08 -44.80 26.47
C ASP A 290 -5.58 -45.12 26.62
N GLY A 291 -4.73 -44.46 25.85
CA GLY A 291 -3.27 -44.56 26.00
C GLY A 291 -2.71 -43.85 27.25
N SER A 292 -1.50 -44.21 27.66
CA SER A 292 -0.77 -43.54 28.76
C SER A 292 0.60 -42.99 28.32
N VAL A 293 1.21 -42.13 29.16
CA VAL A 293 2.58 -41.61 28.97
C VAL A 293 3.66 -42.71 28.99
N ASN A 294 3.30 -43.89 29.49
CA ASN A 294 4.18 -45.06 29.55
C ASN A 294 4.02 -45.99 28.36
N LEU A 295 3.34 -45.53 27.30
CA LEU A 295 2.99 -46.34 26.13
C LEU A 295 2.23 -47.61 26.54
N THR A 296 1.26 -47.43 27.44
CA THR A 296 0.29 -48.48 27.76
C THR A 296 -1.06 -48.11 27.21
N PHE A 297 -1.88 -49.10 26.91
CA PHE A 297 -3.27 -48.94 26.51
C PHE A 297 -4.14 -49.73 27.47
N ASP A 298 -5.07 -49.05 28.13
CA ASP A 298 -5.92 -49.57 29.19
C ASP A 298 -7.38 -49.60 28.72
N ASN A 299 -7.94 -50.77 28.41
CA ASN A 299 -9.31 -50.84 27.91
C ASN A 299 -9.97 -52.19 28.28
N GLU A 300 -11.30 -52.23 28.36
CA GLU A 300 -12.05 -53.45 28.67
C GLU A 300 -12.46 -54.24 27.43
N ASN A 301 -12.46 -53.63 26.25
CA ASN A 301 -12.83 -54.23 24.99
C ASN A 301 -11.67 -55.03 24.37
N ASP A 302 -11.84 -56.35 24.28
CA ASP A 302 -10.85 -57.27 23.72
C ASP A 302 -10.50 -56.99 22.26
N LEU A 303 -11.45 -56.51 21.46
CA LEU A 303 -11.21 -56.17 20.06
C LEU A 303 -10.19 -55.02 19.96
N LEU A 304 -10.35 -53.97 20.79
CA LEU A 304 -9.45 -52.84 20.78
C LEU A 304 -8.07 -53.21 21.32
N LEU A 305 -8.01 -54.02 22.39
CA LEU A 305 -6.76 -54.56 22.92
C LEU A 305 -6.01 -55.37 21.84
N ASN A 306 -6.70 -56.28 21.16
CA ASN A 306 -6.11 -57.09 20.09
C ASN A 306 -5.63 -56.23 18.93
N ARG A 307 -6.42 -55.23 18.52
CA ARG A 307 -6.02 -54.29 17.46
C ARG A 307 -4.80 -53.47 17.83
N VAL A 308 -4.71 -52.94 19.06
CA VAL A 308 -3.50 -52.22 19.52
C VAL A 308 -2.28 -53.14 19.49
N ARG A 309 -2.42 -54.39 19.94
CA ARG A 309 -1.34 -55.39 19.86
C ARG A 309 -0.91 -55.65 18.41
N GLU A 310 -1.84 -56.02 17.55
CA GLU A 310 -1.59 -56.39 16.16
C GLU A 310 -0.93 -55.25 15.40
N ILE A 311 -1.49 -54.03 15.50
CA ILE A 311 -0.96 -52.86 14.81
C ILE A 311 0.43 -52.51 15.33
N SER A 312 0.63 -52.55 16.65
CA SER A 312 1.93 -52.22 17.26
C SER A 312 3.02 -53.22 16.87
N GLU A 313 2.71 -54.52 16.90
CA GLU A 313 3.61 -55.61 16.49
C GLU A 313 3.93 -55.54 15.00
N ARG A 314 2.91 -55.32 14.17
CA ARG A 314 3.06 -55.22 12.70
C ARG A 314 3.88 -53.99 12.29
N ILE A 315 3.49 -52.79 12.72
CA ILE A 315 4.09 -51.54 12.25
C ILE A 315 5.46 -51.32 12.87
N PHE A 316 5.57 -51.45 14.19
CA PHE A 316 6.80 -51.11 14.92
C PHE A 316 7.70 -52.31 15.17
N GLY A 317 7.25 -53.54 14.93
CA GLY A 317 8.05 -54.74 15.21
C GLY A 317 8.35 -54.93 16.70
N ILE A 318 7.52 -54.38 17.59
CA ILE A 318 7.72 -54.45 19.04
C ILE A 318 6.89 -55.58 19.63
N LYS A 319 7.41 -56.29 20.65
CA LYS A 319 6.59 -57.25 21.40
C LYS A 319 5.66 -56.51 22.35
N THR A 320 4.37 -56.82 22.34
CA THR A 320 3.45 -56.32 23.36
C THR A 320 3.29 -57.29 24.53
N LYS A 321 2.87 -56.78 25.69
CA LYS A 321 2.54 -57.62 26.85
C LYS A 321 1.18 -57.25 27.40
N LEU A 322 0.24 -58.18 27.39
CA LEU A 322 -1.05 -58.04 28.05
C LEU A 322 -0.92 -58.43 29.52
N ARG A 323 -1.44 -57.60 30.42
CA ARG A 323 -1.53 -57.90 31.85
C ARG A 323 -2.95 -57.63 32.35
N LYS A 324 -3.47 -58.56 33.15
CA LYS A 324 -4.72 -58.41 33.90
C LYS A 324 -4.37 -58.08 35.35
N TYR A 325 -5.04 -57.09 35.91
CA TYR A 325 -4.85 -56.63 37.29
C TYR A 325 -6.16 -56.80 38.07
N LYS A 326 -6.08 -57.07 39.37
CA LYS A 326 -7.26 -57.14 40.25
C LYS A 326 -7.87 -55.73 40.36
N ASN A 327 -9.16 -55.57 40.04
CA ASN A 327 -9.91 -54.31 40.06
C ASN A 327 -9.39 -53.19 39.13
N ARG A 328 -8.72 -53.53 38.02
CA ARG A 328 -8.38 -52.55 36.96
C ARG A 328 -8.61 -53.14 35.58
N CYS A 329 -8.86 -52.27 34.60
CA CYS A 329 -8.97 -52.67 33.20
C CYS A 329 -7.71 -53.40 32.72
N ARG A 330 -7.86 -54.23 31.68
CA ARG A 330 -6.76 -54.94 31.06
C ARG A 330 -5.80 -53.94 30.40
N ARG A 331 -4.50 -54.20 30.54
CA ARG A 331 -3.44 -53.30 30.07
C ARG A 331 -2.53 -53.98 29.07
N ILE A 332 -2.33 -53.34 27.92
CA ILE A 332 -1.27 -53.70 26.97
C ILE A 332 -0.09 -52.74 27.13
N TYR A 333 1.11 -53.30 27.22
CA TYR A 333 2.37 -52.56 27.20
C TYR A 333 2.98 -52.57 25.80
N LEU A 334 3.14 -51.40 25.19
CA LEU A 334 3.87 -51.23 23.93
C LEU A 334 5.36 -51.07 24.27
N ASN A 335 6.13 -52.15 24.22
CA ASN A 335 7.52 -52.20 24.68
C ASN A 335 8.53 -51.53 23.72
N GLY A 336 8.19 -50.38 23.12
CA GLY A 336 9.05 -49.60 22.22
C GLY A 336 10.07 -48.68 22.92
N GLY A 337 10.05 -48.65 24.26
CA GLY A 337 10.96 -47.86 25.09
C GLY A 337 10.96 -46.36 24.75
N ASN A 338 12.10 -45.70 24.97
CA ASN A 338 12.26 -44.26 24.66
C ASN A 338 12.19 -43.97 23.14
N THR A 339 12.47 -44.96 22.30
CA THR A 339 12.42 -44.80 20.84
C THR A 339 11.00 -44.46 20.40
N LEU A 340 10.02 -45.31 20.76
CA LEU A 340 8.64 -45.09 20.37
C LEU A 340 8.04 -43.87 21.07
N LYS A 341 8.42 -43.61 22.33
CA LYS A 341 7.98 -42.40 23.06
C LYS A 341 8.37 -41.12 22.30
N ARG A 342 9.62 -41.02 21.84
CA ARG A 342 10.11 -39.85 21.10
C ARG A 342 9.49 -39.73 19.71
N VAL A 343 9.24 -40.85 19.03
CA VAL A 343 8.50 -40.84 17.76
C VAL A 343 7.10 -40.28 17.96
N PHE A 344 6.37 -40.73 18.99
CA PHE A 344 5.03 -40.24 19.28
C PHE A 344 5.01 -38.76 19.67
N GLU A 345 5.96 -38.33 20.49
CA GLU A 345 6.12 -36.93 20.87
C GLU A 345 6.41 -36.03 19.65
N ILE A 346 7.37 -36.39 18.81
CA ILE A 346 7.83 -35.52 17.70
C ILE A 346 6.85 -35.53 16.54
N LEU A 347 6.32 -36.69 16.16
CA LEU A 347 5.41 -36.79 15.02
C LEU A 347 3.99 -36.40 15.40
N PHE A 348 3.48 -36.81 16.56
CA PHE A 348 2.07 -36.68 16.89
C PHE A 348 1.79 -35.73 18.05
N ARG A 349 2.81 -35.03 18.60
CA ARG A 349 2.70 -34.21 19.81
C ARG A 349 2.10 -34.97 21.00
N TYR A 350 2.37 -36.29 21.07
CA TYR A 350 1.89 -37.11 22.17
C TYR A 350 2.65 -36.75 23.47
N PRO A 351 1.98 -36.36 24.56
CA PRO A 351 2.66 -35.85 25.75
C PRO A 351 3.44 -36.94 26.50
N LEU A 352 4.61 -36.58 27.02
CA LEU A 352 5.41 -37.45 27.90
C LEU A 352 5.09 -37.30 29.39
N LYS A 353 4.33 -36.28 29.76
CA LYS A 353 3.85 -36.00 31.13
C LYS A 353 2.42 -35.46 31.07
N GLU A 354 1.60 -35.83 32.06
CA GLU A 354 0.22 -35.32 32.22
C GLU A 354 -0.61 -35.33 30.93
N LYS A 355 -0.65 -36.49 30.26
CA LYS A 355 -1.27 -36.69 28.93
C LYS A 355 -2.62 -35.98 28.78
N ALA A 356 -3.58 -36.30 29.65
CA ALA A 356 -4.98 -35.91 29.47
C ALA A 356 -5.19 -34.39 29.25
N LYS A 357 -4.44 -33.53 29.95
CA LYS A 357 -4.55 -32.07 29.83
C LYS A 357 -3.72 -31.49 28.69
N ASN A 358 -2.63 -32.16 28.32
CA ASN A 358 -1.62 -31.65 27.40
C ASN A 358 -1.73 -32.23 25.97
N LEU A 359 -2.75 -33.05 25.68
CA LEU A 359 -3.00 -33.56 24.33
C LEU A 359 -3.18 -32.41 23.33
N ASP A 360 -2.53 -32.54 22.18
CA ASP A 360 -2.58 -31.58 21.07
C ASP A 360 -2.49 -32.32 19.73
N ILE A 361 -2.96 -31.68 18.64
CA ILE A 361 -2.86 -32.20 17.28
C ILE A 361 -1.88 -31.32 16.46
N PRO A 362 -0.85 -31.90 15.82
CA PRO A 362 0.03 -31.15 14.93
C PRO A 362 -0.72 -30.50 13.75
N SER A 363 -0.33 -29.29 13.35
CA SER A 363 -0.95 -28.55 12.23
C SER A 363 -0.94 -29.31 10.89
N TYR A 364 0.08 -30.13 10.63
CA TYR A 364 0.13 -30.93 9.39
C TYR A 364 -1.01 -31.95 9.28
N PHE A 365 -1.74 -32.28 10.36
CA PHE A 365 -2.91 -33.16 10.29
C PHE A 365 -3.97 -32.62 9.33
N PHE A 366 -4.11 -31.30 9.23
CA PHE A 366 -5.05 -30.67 8.30
C PHE A 366 -4.67 -30.91 6.82
N ASN A 367 -3.42 -31.29 6.55
CA ASN A 367 -2.93 -31.63 5.21
C ASN A 367 -2.87 -33.14 4.95
N LEU A 368 -3.25 -33.99 5.90
CA LEU A 368 -3.29 -35.44 5.67
C LEU A 368 -4.41 -35.79 4.68
N PRO A 369 -4.25 -36.89 3.90
CA PRO A 369 -5.35 -37.52 3.21
C PRO A 369 -6.56 -37.71 4.11
N SER A 370 -7.74 -37.40 3.59
CA SER A 370 -9.02 -37.49 4.31
C SER A 370 -9.22 -38.85 4.98
N ILE A 371 -8.78 -39.93 4.34
CA ILE A 371 -8.86 -41.28 4.91
C ILE A 371 -7.95 -41.47 6.13
N PHE A 372 -6.76 -40.86 6.21
CA PHE A 372 -5.88 -40.94 7.37
C PHE A 372 -6.46 -40.17 8.55
N ILE A 373 -7.04 -38.98 8.29
CA ILE A 373 -7.75 -38.20 9.30
C ILE A 373 -8.94 -38.99 9.83
N SER A 374 -9.75 -39.59 8.95
CA SER A 374 -10.91 -40.38 9.35
C SER A 374 -10.53 -41.58 10.23
N ASN A 375 -9.41 -42.24 9.96
CA ASN A 375 -8.91 -43.35 10.77
C ASN A 375 -8.40 -42.87 12.15
N PHE A 376 -7.67 -41.76 12.20
CA PHE A 376 -7.29 -41.14 13.48
C PHE A 376 -8.52 -40.78 14.33
N LEU A 377 -9.52 -40.13 13.73
CA LEU A 377 -10.76 -39.79 14.40
C LEU A 377 -11.49 -41.06 14.87
N ARG A 378 -11.66 -42.06 14.00
CA ARG A 378 -12.29 -43.35 14.35
C ARG A 378 -11.65 -43.98 15.57
N GLY A 379 -10.31 -44.05 15.63
CA GLY A 379 -9.60 -44.60 16.79
C GLY A 379 -9.87 -43.82 18.08
N TYR A 380 -9.93 -42.50 18.01
CA TYR A 380 -10.21 -41.70 19.21
C TYR A 380 -11.68 -41.83 19.64
N PHE A 381 -12.63 -41.88 18.70
CA PHE A 381 -14.05 -42.12 18.99
C PHE A 381 -14.32 -43.55 19.49
N ASP A 382 -13.57 -44.55 19.03
CA ASP A 382 -13.69 -45.93 19.50
C ASP A 382 -13.29 -46.11 20.97
N THR A 383 -12.51 -45.18 21.53
CA THR A 383 -12.16 -45.13 22.95
C THR A 383 -13.11 -44.18 23.69
N ASP A 384 -12.72 -42.91 23.84
CA ASP A 384 -13.41 -41.88 24.62
C ASP A 384 -14.74 -41.40 24.01
N GLY A 385 -15.06 -41.85 22.80
CA GLY A 385 -16.31 -41.53 22.13
C GLY A 385 -17.46 -42.48 22.50
N TYR A 386 -18.69 -41.97 22.57
CA TYR A 386 -19.87 -42.80 22.80
C TYR A 386 -21.09 -42.27 22.05
N VAL A 387 -22.08 -43.15 21.88
CA VAL A 387 -23.35 -42.84 21.22
C VAL A 387 -24.48 -42.94 22.24
N HIS A 388 -25.18 -41.83 22.44
CA HIS A 388 -26.41 -41.77 23.21
C HIS A 388 -27.48 -41.06 22.35
N GLN A 389 -27.98 -39.90 22.78
CA GLN A 389 -28.81 -39.02 21.95
C GLN A 389 -28.01 -38.28 20.86
N GLN A 390 -26.69 -38.31 20.97
CA GLN A 390 -25.71 -37.65 20.10
C GLN A 390 -24.45 -38.51 20.06
N VAL A 391 -23.58 -38.26 19.08
CA VAL A 391 -22.21 -38.79 19.11
C VAL A 391 -21.37 -37.81 19.92
N VAL A 392 -20.73 -38.30 20.99
CA VAL A 392 -19.97 -37.46 21.93
C VAL A 392 -18.54 -37.97 22.04
N LEU A 393 -17.57 -37.07 22.07
CA LEU A 393 -16.16 -37.33 22.42
C LEU A 393 -15.78 -36.50 23.64
N THR A 394 -15.16 -37.13 24.63
CA THR A 394 -14.78 -36.47 25.89
C THR A 394 -13.26 -36.31 25.99
N SER A 395 -12.78 -35.18 26.50
CA SER A 395 -11.35 -34.98 26.76
C SER A 395 -11.11 -33.97 27.88
N ALA A 396 -9.99 -34.09 28.60
CA ALA A 396 -9.55 -33.06 29.56
C ALA A 396 -8.82 -31.89 28.87
N SER A 397 -8.43 -32.03 27.60
CA SER A 397 -7.80 -30.98 26.80
C SER A 397 -8.85 -30.29 25.91
N GLU A 398 -9.09 -28.99 26.12
CA GLU A 398 -9.96 -28.22 25.22
C GLU A 398 -9.32 -28.10 23.82
N ASN A 399 -8.01 -27.89 23.78
CA ASN A 399 -7.26 -27.63 22.56
C ASN A 399 -7.30 -28.82 21.57
N VAL A 400 -7.22 -30.07 22.07
CA VAL A 400 -7.36 -31.25 21.20
C VAL A 400 -8.76 -31.32 20.59
N LEU A 401 -9.82 -31.02 21.36
CA LEU A 401 -11.19 -31.03 20.84
C LEU A 401 -11.44 -29.90 19.85
N LYS A 402 -10.88 -28.71 20.06
CA LYS A 402 -10.94 -27.58 19.10
C LYS A 402 -10.33 -27.97 17.76
N LYS A 403 -9.19 -28.66 17.76
CA LYS A 403 -8.56 -29.15 16.51
C LYS A 403 -9.34 -30.30 15.87
N ILE A 404 -9.94 -31.20 16.66
CA ILE A 404 -10.84 -32.24 16.14
C ILE A 404 -12.07 -31.63 15.49
N GLN A 405 -12.66 -30.60 16.11
CA GLN A 405 -13.77 -29.86 15.51
C GLN A 405 -13.40 -29.28 14.14
N LEU A 406 -12.23 -28.64 14.01
CA LEU A 406 -11.76 -28.16 12.72
C LEU A 406 -11.48 -29.31 11.72
N LEU A 407 -10.98 -30.47 12.17
CA LEU A 407 -10.80 -31.65 11.30
C LEU A 407 -12.14 -32.22 10.82
N LEU A 408 -13.18 -32.21 11.66
CA LEU A 408 -14.54 -32.60 11.29
C LEU A 408 -15.13 -31.67 10.21
N LEU A 409 -14.84 -30.36 10.27
CA LEU A 409 -15.24 -29.41 9.21
C LEU A 409 -14.64 -29.73 7.84
N LYS A 410 -13.50 -30.44 7.74
CA LYS A 410 -12.98 -30.90 6.44
C LYS A 410 -13.95 -31.86 5.73
N PHE A 411 -14.71 -32.62 6.52
CA PHE A 411 -15.75 -33.54 6.06
C PHE A 411 -17.13 -32.89 5.97
N GLY A 412 -17.25 -31.60 6.29
CA GLY A 412 -18.54 -30.92 6.42
C GLY A 412 -19.37 -31.42 7.61
N ILE A 413 -18.73 -32.05 8.61
CA ILE A 413 -19.39 -32.53 9.83
C ILE A 413 -19.34 -31.43 10.87
N LEU A 414 -20.50 -30.89 11.21
CA LEU A 414 -20.63 -29.85 12.22
C LEU A 414 -20.65 -30.48 13.62
N SER A 415 -19.96 -29.82 14.54
CA SER A 415 -19.88 -30.25 15.93
C SER A 415 -19.79 -29.05 16.86
N TYR A 416 -20.16 -29.23 18.12
CA TYR A 416 -20.01 -28.18 19.12
C TYR A 416 -19.33 -28.68 20.40
N ILE A 417 -18.58 -27.79 21.05
CA ILE A 417 -17.80 -28.08 22.25
C ILE A 417 -18.45 -27.45 23.48
N ARG A 418 -18.61 -28.22 24.55
CA ARG A 418 -19.07 -27.72 25.86
C ARG A 418 -18.18 -28.21 26.99
N LYS A 419 -17.99 -27.37 28.00
CA LYS A 419 -17.36 -27.75 29.27
C LYS A 419 -18.42 -28.29 30.23
N LYS A 420 -18.12 -29.40 30.90
CA LYS A 420 -18.87 -29.86 32.08
C LYS A 420 -17.87 -30.44 33.08
N ASP A 421 -17.90 -29.94 34.31
CA ASP A 421 -16.94 -30.27 35.36
C ASP A 421 -15.48 -30.04 34.93
N LYS A 422 -14.63 -31.06 35.03
CA LYS A 422 -13.21 -31.03 34.65
C LYS A 422 -12.95 -31.43 33.19
N TYR A 423 -14.00 -31.73 32.42
CA TYR A 423 -13.89 -32.28 31.06
C TYR A 423 -14.60 -31.42 30.02
N TRP A 424 -14.15 -31.56 28.78
CA TRP A 424 -14.73 -30.97 27.59
C TRP A 424 -15.36 -32.06 26.75
N TYR A 425 -16.49 -31.73 26.12
CA TYR A 425 -17.32 -32.63 25.36
C TYR A 425 -17.53 -32.05 23.97
N LEU A 426 -17.05 -32.73 22.94
CA LEU A 426 -17.38 -32.47 21.55
C LEU A 426 -18.58 -33.31 21.17
N LYS A 427 -19.61 -32.69 20.58
CA LYS A 427 -20.89 -33.32 20.28
C LYS A 427 -21.24 -33.14 18.81
N ILE A 428 -21.60 -34.23 18.15
CA ILE A 428 -22.10 -34.28 16.77
C ILE A 428 -23.57 -34.68 16.84
N SER A 429 -24.42 -33.86 16.22
CA SER A 429 -25.87 -34.01 16.29
C SER A 429 -26.52 -33.45 15.03
N GLY A 430 -27.56 -34.12 14.55
CA GLY A 430 -28.22 -33.77 13.29
C GLY A 430 -28.11 -34.89 12.30
N LYS A 431 -29.18 -35.13 11.54
CA LYS A 431 -29.25 -36.23 10.58
C LYS A 431 -28.07 -36.24 9.59
N ASN A 432 -27.83 -35.14 8.88
CA ASN A 432 -26.77 -35.04 7.86
C ASN A 432 -25.36 -35.22 8.43
N ASP A 433 -25.08 -34.60 9.58
CA ASP A 433 -23.78 -34.73 10.26
C ASP A 433 -23.55 -36.15 10.77
N LEU A 434 -24.59 -36.80 11.30
CA LEU A 434 -24.53 -38.19 11.79
C LEU A 434 -24.38 -39.20 10.65
N GLU A 435 -25.06 -38.98 9.52
CA GLU A 435 -24.90 -39.80 8.30
C GLU A 435 -23.51 -39.64 7.70
N SER A 436 -22.98 -38.40 7.67
CA SER A 436 -21.62 -38.12 7.22
C SER A 436 -20.58 -38.72 8.16
N PHE A 437 -20.79 -38.60 9.47
CA PHE A 437 -19.95 -39.25 10.48
C PHE A 437 -19.99 -40.77 10.31
N LYS A 438 -21.17 -41.38 10.15
CA LYS A 438 -21.35 -42.82 9.97
C LYS A 438 -20.64 -43.34 8.72
N SER A 439 -20.79 -42.65 7.59
CA SER A 439 -20.23 -43.08 6.30
C SER A 439 -18.72 -42.88 6.20
N ILE A 440 -18.19 -41.76 6.73
CA ILE A 440 -16.78 -41.39 6.58
C ILE A 440 -15.92 -41.88 7.74
N ILE A 441 -16.37 -41.67 8.98
CA ILE A 441 -15.59 -41.95 10.20
C ILE A 441 -16.06 -43.26 10.83
N GLY A 442 -17.30 -43.32 11.33
CA GLY A 442 -17.88 -44.51 11.93
C GLY A 442 -17.18 -44.96 13.22
N PHE A 443 -17.57 -46.14 13.71
CA PHE A 443 -16.93 -46.83 14.82
C PHE A 443 -16.46 -48.21 14.35
N SER A 444 -15.37 -48.72 14.92
CA SER A 444 -14.96 -50.11 14.73
C SER A 444 -15.65 -51.05 15.72
N VAL A 445 -16.21 -50.50 16.80
CA VAL A 445 -16.92 -51.27 17.83
C VAL A 445 -18.38 -51.50 17.43
N SER A 446 -18.80 -52.78 17.39
CA SER A 446 -20.10 -53.21 16.88
C SER A 446 -21.29 -52.56 17.59
N TYR A 447 -21.31 -52.56 18.93
CA TYR A 447 -22.43 -51.97 19.68
C TYR A 447 -22.51 -50.45 19.47
N LYS A 448 -21.38 -49.74 19.29
CA LYS A 448 -21.37 -48.30 18.99
C LYS A 448 -21.93 -48.05 17.58
N THR A 449 -21.60 -48.91 16.63
CA THR A 449 -22.10 -48.86 15.24
C THR A 449 -23.60 -49.10 15.16
N GLN A 450 -24.13 -50.06 15.92
CA GLN A 450 -25.57 -50.32 16.03
C GLN A 450 -26.30 -49.11 16.64
N LYS A 451 -25.78 -48.59 17.76
CA LYS A 451 -26.32 -47.37 18.39
C LYS A 451 -26.29 -46.18 17.44
N LEU A 452 -25.18 -45.95 16.72
CA LEU A 452 -25.07 -44.89 15.72
C LEU A 452 -26.09 -45.05 14.59
N SER A 453 -26.31 -46.27 14.12
CA SER A 453 -27.30 -46.55 13.07
C SER A 453 -28.72 -46.27 13.55
N SER A 454 -29.07 -46.71 14.76
CA SER A 454 -30.37 -46.40 15.37
C SER A 454 -30.56 -44.90 15.61
N LEU A 455 -29.51 -44.21 16.06
CA LEU A 455 -29.54 -42.78 16.30
C LEU A 455 -29.71 -42.00 14.98
N SER A 456 -28.97 -42.37 13.94
CA SER A 456 -29.02 -41.72 12.63
C SER A 456 -30.38 -41.86 11.95
N LEU A 457 -31.05 -43.02 12.10
CA LEU A 457 -32.40 -43.25 11.57
C LEU A 457 -33.45 -42.38 12.27
N ASN A 458 -33.33 -42.25 13.60
CA ASN A 458 -34.26 -41.50 14.43
C ASN A 458 -33.91 -40.01 14.56
N ALA A 459 -32.74 -39.60 14.06
CA ALA A 459 -32.25 -38.23 14.17
C ALA A 459 -33.09 -37.30 13.29
N ARG A 460 -33.58 -36.22 13.92
CA ARG A 460 -34.15 -35.10 13.19
C ARG A 460 -33.03 -34.20 12.65
N MET A 461 -33.39 -33.35 11.69
CA MET A 461 -32.58 -32.20 11.26
C MET A 461 -32.10 -31.39 12.49
N SER A 462 -30.82 -31.01 12.52
CA SER A 462 -30.24 -30.30 13.67
C SER A 462 -30.80 -28.89 13.78
N LYS A 463 -31.64 -28.59 14.77
CA LYS A 463 -32.17 -27.23 15.01
C LYS A 463 -31.08 -26.15 15.13
N ILE A 464 -29.88 -26.52 15.58
CA ILE A 464 -28.75 -25.59 15.77
C ILE A 464 -28.21 -25.09 14.44
N PHE A 465 -28.09 -25.96 13.42
CA PHE A 465 -27.43 -25.61 12.15
C PHE A 465 -28.38 -25.52 10.95
N THR A 466 -29.54 -26.18 10.98
CA THR A 466 -30.42 -26.33 9.80
C THR A 466 -31.28 -25.11 9.46
N ASN A 467 -31.58 -24.24 10.42
CA ASN A 467 -32.27 -22.96 10.12
C ASN A 467 -31.31 -21.85 9.68
N GLN A 468 -30.00 -22.14 9.55
CA GLN A 468 -28.96 -21.13 9.41
C GLN A 468 -28.04 -21.39 8.21
N LEU A 469 -28.02 -22.60 7.62
CA LEU A 469 -27.15 -22.91 6.49
C LEU A 469 -27.64 -22.20 5.21
N ILE A 470 -26.82 -21.31 4.66
CA ILE A 470 -27.09 -20.57 3.42
C ILE A 470 -25.86 -20.76 2.53
N ASN A 471 -25.96 -21.22 1.28
CA ASN A 471 -24.83 -21.27 0.33
C ASN A 471 -23.46 -21.75 0.90
N SER A 472 -23.46 -22.84 1.70
CA SER A 472 -22.26 -23.39 2.36
C SER A 472 -21.60 -22.52 3.45
N ILE A 473 -22.25 -21.44 3.90
CA ILE A 473 -21.91 -20.65 5.09
C ILE A 473 -22.88 -20.91 6.24
N ILE A 474 -22.42 -20.67 7.47
CA ILE A 474 -23.12 -20.88 8.73
C ILE A 474 -22.97 -19.62 9.59
N PRO A 475 -24.04 -18.83 9.75
CA PRO A 475 -24.19 -17.86 10.82
C PRO A 475 -24.15 -18.54 12.18
N LEU A 476 -23.32 -18.07 13.10
CA LEU A 476 -23.21 -18.65 14.45
C LEU A 476 -23.17 -17.58 15.53
N PRO A 477 -23.97 -17.73 16.61
CA PRO A 477 -24.02 -16.72 17.64
C PRO A 477 -22.75 -16.74 18.49
N ILE A 478 -22.28 -15.55 18.87
CA ILE A 478 -21.22 -15.38 19.86
C ILE A 478 -21.75 -15.78 21.23
N VAL A 479 -20.96 -16.52 22.00
CA VAL A 479 -21.30 -16.92 23.38
C VAL A 479 -20.40 -16.31 24.44
N SER A 480 -19.19 -15.88 24.07
CA SER A 480 -18.31 -15.13 24.99
C SER A 480 -17.36 -14.22 24.25
N ILE A 481 -17.07 -13.08 24.87
CA ILE A 481 -16.07 -12.10 24.42
C ILE A 481 -15.20 -11.76 25.63
N GLU A 482 -13.89 -11.94 25.52
CA GLU A 482 -12.93 -11.72 26.61
C GLU A 482 -11.80 -10.82 26.13
N THR A 483 -11.45 -9.79 26.90
CA THR A 483 -10.23 -9.01 26.63
C THR A 483 -9.02 -9.71 27.27
N ILE A 484 -7.99 -9.98 26.49
CA ILE A 484 -6.78 -10.70 26.93
C ILE A 484 -5.54 -9.80 26.87
N SER A 485 -4.49 -10.19 27.59
CA SER A 485 -3.21 -9.46 27.65
C SER A 485 -2.60 -9.27 26.25
N ASN A 486 -1.87 -8.17 26.06
CA ASN A 486 -1.22 -7.86 24.80
C ASN A 486 -0.18 -8.92 24.41
N GLU A 487 -0.20 -9.35 23.15
CA GLU A 487 0.90 -10.09 22.54
C GLU A 487 1.85 -9.08 21.89
N LYS A 488 3.16 -9.25 22.04
CA LYS A 488 4.19 -8.34 21.50
C LYS A 488 4.04 -8.11 19.98
N TYR A 489 3.59 -9.14 19.27
CA TYR A 489 3.39 -9.09 17.83
C TYR A 489 2.05 -9.70 17.44
N VAL A 490 1.40 -9.06 16.48
CA VAL A 490 0.20 -9.52 15.78
C VAL A 490 0.51 -9.63 14.28
N TYR A 491 -0.35 -10.31 13.54
CA TYR A 491 -0.09 -10.67 12.15
C TYR A 491 -1.27 -10.29 11.27
N ASP A 492 -1.01 -9.90 10.03
CA ASP A 492 -2.03 -9.58 9.04
C ASP A 492 -1.67 -10.16 7.67
N PHE A 493 -2.66 -10.33 6.80
CA PHE A 493 -2.52 -10.99 5.51
C PHE A 493 -3.29 -10.22 4.44
N THR A 494 -2.58 -9.85 3.37
CA THR A 494 -3.22 -9.21 2.22
C THR A 494 -3.70 -10.30 1.25
N VAL A 495 -5.01 -10.40 1.08
CA VAL A 495 -5.66 -11.33 0.15
C VAL A 495 -6.19 -10.58 -1.06
N GLU A 496 -6.00 -11.16 -2.25
CA GLU A 496 -6.49 -10.65 -3.54
C GLU A 496 -8.02 -10.54 -3.56
N GLU A 497 -8.56 -9.51 -4.22
CA GLU A 497 -9.99 -9.25 -4.50
C GLU A 497 -10.88 -8.94 -3.30
N THR A 498 -10.91 -9.79 -2.26
CA THR A 498 -11.92 -9.74 -1.19
C THR A 498 -11.39 -9.26 0.15
N HIS A 499 -10.06 -9.12 0.30
CA HIS A 499 -9.39 -8.60 1.50
C HIS A 499 -9.83 -9.26 2.83
N ASN A 500 -10.27 -10.52 2.76
CA ASN A 500 -10.51 -11.36 3.91
C ASN A 500 -9.90 -12.76 3.76
N PHE A 501 -9.55 -13.38 4.88
CA PHE A 501 -8.94 -14.71 4.93
C PHE A 501 -9.57 -15.60 5.99
N LEU A 502 -9.34 -16.91 5.88
CA LEU A 502 -9.86 -17.89 6.83
C LEU A 502 -8.87 -18.14 7.98
N ALA A 503 -9.27 -17.78 9.20
CA ALA A 503 -8.48 -17.97 10.41
C ALA A 503 -9.32 -18.69 11.49
N ASN A 504 -8.79 -19.78 12.08
CA ASN A 504 -9.51 -20.69 13.00
C ASN A 504 -10.90 -21.13 12.48
N GLY A 505 -11.09 -21.18 11.16
CA GLY A 505 -12.38 -21.50 10.55
C GLY A 505 -13.40 -20.34 10.59
N LEU A 506 -12.93 -19.09 10.59
CA LEU A 506 -13.71 -17.83 10.58
C LEU A 506 -13.17 -16.88 9.51
N PHE A 507 -14.04 -16.10 8.85
CA PHE A 507 -13.64 -15.05 7.91
C PHE A 507 -13.28 -13.75 8.66
N ILE A 508 -12.17 -13.10 8.25
CA ILE A 508 -11.46 -12.01 8.98
C ILE A 508 -11.06 -10.90 7.98
N HIS A 509 -11.40 -9.62 8.20
CA HIS A 509 -11.48 -8.56 7.15
C HIS A 509 -10.71 -7.22 7.36
N ASN A 510 -10.22 -6.58 6.27
CA ASN A 510 -9.41 -5.33 6.24
C ASN A 510 -10.07 -4.08 5.54
N THR A 511 -9.90 -2.82 6.05
CA THR A 511 -10.63 -1.57 5.58
C THR A 511 -9.98 -0.20 5.93
N THR A 512 -10.20 0.87 5.11
CA THR A 512 -9.80 2.30 5.29
C THR A 512 -10.89 3.38 4.96
N LEU A 513 -10.65 4.66 5.32
CA LEU A 513 -11.61 5.81 5.48
C LEU A 513 -12.48 6.23 4.28
N THR A 514 -11.93 6.40 3.08
CA THR A 514 -12.68 6.95 1.92
C THR A 514 -13.87 6.07 1.53
N ASP A 515 -13.75 4.77 1.79
CA ASP A 515 -14.79 3.77 1.53
C ASP A 515 -16.00 3.89 2.47
N ASN A 516 -15.83 4.45 3.68
CA ASN A 516 -16.90 4.65 4.65
C ASN A 516 -17.79 5.86 4.32
N LEU A 517 -17.25 6.87 3.62
CA LEU A 517 -18.05 8.00 3.12
C LEU A 517 -18.93 7.59 1.93
N MET A 518 -18.40 6.79 1.00
CA MET A 518 -19.14 6.26 -0.16
C MET A 518 -20.30 5.34 0.22
N ALA A 519 -20.10 4.55 1.27
CA ALA A 519 -21.11 3.66 1.84
C ALA A 519 -22.34 4.40 2.38
N GLY A 520 -22.11 5.45 3.18
CA GLY A 520 -23.17 6.22 3.80
C GLY A 520 -23.95 7.09 2.82
N ALA A 521 -23.33 7.49 1.70
CA ALA A 521 -24.00 8.24 0.63
C ALA A 521 -24.89 7.37 -0.29
N GLY A 522 -25.08 6.08 0.03
CA GLY A 522 -25.98 5.18 -0.71
C GLY A 522 -25.49 4.73 -2.09
N MET A 523 -24.21 4.97 -2.42
CA MET A 523 -23.61 4.55 -3.71
C MET A 523 -23.20 3.07 -3.75
N LEU A 524 -22.99 2.50 -2.57
CA LEU A 524 -22.77 1.09 -2.30
C LEU A 524 -23.91 0.61 -1.40
N ALA A 525 -24.27 -0.67 -1.46
CA ALA A 525 -25.03 -1.25 -0.35
C ALA A 525 -24.22 -1.02 0.94
N GLU A 526 -24.86 -0.68 2.06
CA GLU A 526 -24.21 -0.52 3.39
C GLU A 526 -23.27 -1.69 3.74
N GLU A 527 -23.54 -2.85 3.14
CA GLU A 527 -22.80 -4.10 3.27
C GLU A 527 -21.49 -4.12 2.46
N MET A 528 -21.34 -3.34 1.38
CA MET A 528 -20.13 -3.23 0.53
C MET A 528 -19.15 -2.11 0.92
N ALA A 529 -19.52 -1.36 1.95
CA ALA A 529 -18.77 -0.30 2.61
C ALA A 529 -17.44 -0.78 3.22
N GLY A 530 -16.31 -0.38 2.64
CA GLY A 530 -15.01 -0.61 3.26
C GLY A 530 -14.34 -1.94 2.93
N LYS A 531 -14.72 -2.57 1.83
CA LYS A 531 -14.39 -3.98 1.57
C LYS A 531 -13.60 -4.22 0.27
N VAL A 532 -13.47 -3.18 -0.54
CA VAL A 532 -12.60 -3.08 -1.72
C VAL A 532 -12.04 -1.67 -1.69
N MET A 533 -10.72 -1.50 -1.78
CA MET A 533 -10.10 -0.16 -1.85
C MET A 533 -10.41 0.44 -3.22
N TYR A 534 -11.58 1.08 -3.36
CA TYR A 534 -12.08 1.50 -4.66
C TYR A 534 -11.26 2.66 -5.27
N THR A 535 -10.54 3.44 -4.46
CA THR A 535 -9.70 4.52 -5.00
C THR A 535 -8.31 4.07 -5.45
N TRP A 536 -7.85 2.87 -5.06
CA TRP A 536 -6.55 2.32 -5.45
C TRP A 536 -6.74 1.33 -6.59
N PHE A 537 -6.72 1.84 -7.82
CA PHE A 537 -6.90 1.03 -9.02
C PHE A 537 -5.57 0.47 -9.56
N ASP A 538 -4.44 0.99 -9.09
CA ASP A 538 -3.10 0.56 -9.48
C ASP A 538 -2.49 -0.47 -8.51
N GLU A 539 -1.77 -1.46 -9.05
CA GLU A 539 -1.19 -2.54 -8.25
C GLU A 539 -0.09 -2.03 -7.30
N GLN A 540 0.64 -0.96 -7.65
CA GLN A 540 1.70 -0.38 -6.82
C GLN A 540 1.13 0.42 -5.65
N GLU A 541 -0.02 1.08 -5.80
CA GLU A 541 -0.70 1.78 -4.70
C GLU A 541 -1.04 0.82 -3.57
N ARG A 542 -1.58 -0.35 -3.95
CA ARG A 542 -1.92 -1.44 -3.02
C ARG A 542 -0.68 -2.05 -2.37
N LYS A 543 0.44 -2.17 -3.11
CA LYS A 543 1.71 -2.71 -2.61
C LYS A 543 2.44 -1.79 -1.65
N ARG A 544 2.44 -0.48 -1.93
CA ARG A 544 3.21 0.54 -1.20
C ARG A 544 2.40 1.24 -0.12
N GLN A 545 1.09 0.97 -0.05
CA GLN A 545 0.15 1.60 0.87
C GLN A 545 0.19 3.14 0.82
N LEU A 546 0.41 3.66 -0.38
CA LEU A 546 0.43 5.09 -0.64
C LEU A 546 -0.33 5.33 -1.95
N THR A 547 -1.12 6.40 -1.98
CA THR A 547 -1.83 6.81 -3.19
C THR A 547 -0.83 7.41 -4.16
N ILE A 548 -0.71 6.81 -5.34
CA ILE A 548 0.20 7.19 -6.44
C ILE A 548 -0.58 7.95 -7.51
N TYR A 549 -1.86 7.65 -7.69
CA TYR A 549 -2.75 8.20 -8.69
C TYR A 549 -4.04 8.71 -8.05
N GLY A 550 -4.44 9.94 -8.37
CA GLY A 550 -5.72 10.45 -7.86
C GLY A 550 -6.95 9.76 -8.46
N ALA A 551 -8.02 9.56 -7.69
CA ALA A 551 -9.27 8.92 -8.14
C ALA A 551 -10.47 9.88 -8.05
N ASN A 552 -11.42 9.81 -8.99
CA ASN A 552 -12.62 10.65 -8.98
C ASN A 552 -13.86 9.84 -8.61
N VAL A 553 -14.68 10.35 -7.70
CA VAL A 553 -15.92 9.72 -7.22
C VAL A 553 -17.03 10.77 -7.12
N SER A 554 -18.24 10.52 -7.62
CA SER A 554 -19.37 11.46 -7.49
C SER A 554 -20.49 10.88 -6.63
N MET A 555 -20.84 11.52 -5.52
CA MET A 555 -21.87 11.11 -4.56
C MET A 555 -23.10 12.03 -4.60
N VAL A 556 -24.30 11.51 -4.31
CA VAL A 556 -25.50 12.34 -4.09
C VAL A 556 -25.87 12.33 -2.61
N HIS A 557 -26.02 13.51 -2.02
CA HIS A 557 -26.39 13.66 -0.61
C HIS A 557 -27.59 14.59 -0.45
N ASN A 558 -28.55 14.22 0.40
CA ASN A 558 -29.70 15.06 0.69
C ASN A 558 -29.41 15.95 1.90
N TYR A 559 -29.54 17.26 1.73
CA TYR A 559 -29.33 18.25 2.78
C TYR A 559 -30.50 19.23 2.78
N GLU A 560 -31.16 19.35 3.93
CA GLU A 560 -32.33 20.24 4.14
C GLU A 560 -33.43 20.08 3.06
N GLY A 561 -33.70 18.83 2.67
CA GLY A 561 -34.76 18.49 1.72
C GLY A 561 -34.38 18.69 0.24
N LYS A 562 -33.12 19.04 -0.06
CA LYS A 562 -32.60 19.18 -1.42
C LYS A 562 -31.45 18.20 -1.67
N ASP A 563 -31.41 17.62 -2.87
CA ASP A 563 -30.32 16.77 -3.31
C ASP A 563 -29.15 17.59 -3.87
N TYR A 564 -27.93 17.23 -3.46
CA TYR A 564 -26.66 17.83 -3.90
C TYR A 564 -25.74 16.76 -4.48
N LEU A 565 -24.94 17.14 -5.48
CA LEU A 565 -23.93 16.30 -6.12
C LEU A 565 -22.55 16.68 -5.60
N ILE A 566 -21.86 15.75 -4.95
CA ILE A 566 -20.52 15.94 -4.38
C ILE A 566 -19.53 15.12 -5.21
N ASN A 567 -18.72 15.80 -6.02
CA ASN A 567 -17.59 15.21 -6.74
C ASN A 567 -16.35 15.24 -5.82
N LEU A 568 -15.90 14.08 -5.37
CA LEU A 568 -14.70 13.89 -4.56
C LEU A 568 -13.51 13.46 -5.44
N VAL A 569 -12.39 14.16 -5.32
CA VAL A 569 -11.12 13.85 -5.98
C VAL A 569 -10.12 13.41 -4.91
N ASP A 570 -9.77 12.13 -4.89
CA ASP A 570 -8.76 11.58 -3.98
C ASP A 570 -7.36 12.00 -4.48
N THR A 571 -6.50 12.52 -3.60
CA THR A 571 -5.19 13.05 -3.99
C THR A 571 -4.04 12.31 -3.30
N PRO A 572 -2.91 12.07 -3.99
CA PRO A 572 -1.70 11.51 -3.37
C PRO A 572 -1.19 12.31 -2.16
N GLY A 573 -0.79 11.61 -1.09
CA GLY A 573 -0.23 12.23 0.12
C GLY A 573 1.29 12.41 0.12
N HIS A 574 2.01 11.82 -0.85
CA HIS A 574 3.48 11.84 -0.91
C HIS A 574 3.99 12.98 -1.81
N VAL A 575 5.06 13.67 -1.39
CA VAL A 575 5.60 14.87 -2.07
C VAL A 575 6.07 14.63 -3.50
N ASP A 576 6.65 13.46 -3.76
CA ASP A 576 7.05 13.00 -5.11
C ASP A 576 5.89 12.95 -6.12
N PHE A 577 4.63 12.90 -5.66
CA PHE A 577 3.43 12.93 -6.50
C PHE A 577 2.64 14.25 -6.36
N GLY A 578 3.26 15.32 -5.87
CA GLY A 578 2.60 16.63 -5.70
C GLY A 578 2.03 17.21 -7.01
N GLY A 579 2.53 16.75 -8.16
CA GLY A 579 1.96 17.08 -9.47
C GLY A 579 0.48 16.70 -9.57
N ASP A 580 0.12 15.50 -9.11
CA ASP A 580 -1.26 15.01 -9.07
C ASP A 580 -2.13 15.82 -8.10
N VAL A 581 -1.56 16.29 -6.99
CA VAL A 581 -2.26 17.14 -6.02
C VAL A 581 -2.61 18.48 -6.65
N THR A 582 -1.66 19.17 -7.27
CA THR A 582 -1.89 20.49 -7.88
C THR A 582 -2.95 20.41 -9.00
N ARG A 583 -2.90 19.32 -9.79
CA ARG A 583 -3.91 19.02 -10.83
C ARG A 583 -5.30 18.82 -10.25
N ALA A 584 -5.42 18.05 -9.18
CA ALA A 584 -6.68 17.82 -8.50
C ALA A 584 -7.24 19.13 -7.92
N MET A 585 -6.39 19.97 -7.31
CA MET A 585 -6.80 21.28 -6.76
C MET A 585 -7.33 22.23 -7.83
N ARG A 586 -6.88 22.12 -9.08
CA ARG A 586 -7.45 22.91 -10.20
C ARG A 586 -8.88 22.46 -10.54
N ALA A 587 -9.19 21.17 -10.37
CA ALA A 587 -10.50 20.59 -10.67
C ALA A 587 -11.58 20.88 -9.61
N VAL A 588 -11.17 21.13 -8.36
CA VAL A 588 -12.07 21.23 -7.20
C VAL A 588 -12.24 22.68 -6.72
N ASP A 589 -13.32 22.91 -5.99
CA ASP A 589 -13.69 24.23 -5.46
C ASP A 589 -13.56 24.31 -3.93
N GLY A 590 -13.52 23.15 -3.27
CA GLY A 590 -13.24 23.01 -1.84
C GLY A 590 -12.33 21.83 -1.50
N THR A 591 -11.82 21.78 -0.27
CA THR A 591 -10.95 20.69 0.21
C THR A 591 -11.28 20.32 1.65
N ILE A 592 -11.14 19.04 1.98
CA ILE A 592 -11.23 18.53 3.35
C ILE A 592 -9.80 18.31 3.86
N VAL A 593 -9.38 19.17 4.78
CA VAL A 593 -8.13 19.03 5.50
C VAL A 593 -8.35 17.98 6.58
N LEU A 594 -7.69 16.83 6.44
CA LEU A 594 -7.86 15.72 7.37
C LEU A 594 -6.64 15.62 8.28
N VAL A 595 -6.85 15.85 9.57
CA VAL A 595 -5.77 15.91 10.57
C VAL A 595 -5.98 14.81 11.59
N CYS A 596 -4.92 14.08 11.91
CA CYS A 596 -4.95 13.09 12.98
C CYS A 596 -5.00 13.82 14.33
N GLY A 597 -6.01 13.58 15.15
CA GLY A 597 -6.12 14.18 16.48
C GLY A 597 -4.93 13.84 17.40
N VAL A 598 -4.28 12.68 17.16
CA VAL A 598 -3.10 12.22 17.91
C VAL A 598 -1.80 12.86 17.38
N GLU A 599 -1.60 12.94 16.08
CA GLU A 599 -0.31 13.37 15.49
C GLU A 599 -0.28 14.88 15.20
N GLY A 600 -1.44 15.52 15.02
CA GLY A 600 -1.51 16.94 14.62
C GLY A 600 -1.23 17.16 13.13
N ILE A 601 -0.91 18.40 12.76
CA ILE A 601 -0.59 18.76 11.37
C ILE A 601 0.83 18.30 11.05
N MET A 602 0.96 17.47 10.01
CA MET A 602 2.26 17.03 9.48
C MET A 602 2.69 17.92 8.31
N PRO A 603 4.00 18.12 8.05
CA PRO A 603 4.50 18.97 6.95
C PRO A 603 4.02 18.58 5.55
N GLN A 604 3.73 17.29 5.32
CA GLN A 604 3.09 16.84 4.07
C GLN A 604 1.64 17.34 3.95
N THR A 605 0.90 17.32 5.07
CA THR A 605 -0.46 17.87 5.15
C THR A 605 -0.44 19.38 4.92
N GLU A 606 0.53 20.09 5.49
CA GLU A 606 0.76 21.51 5.24
C GLU A 606 1.09 21.79 3.75
N THR A 607 1.94 20.97 3.12
CA THR A 607 2.35 21.19 1.72
C THR A 607 1.16 21.07 0.75
N VAL A 608 0.35 20.02 0.91
CA VAL A 608 -0.88 19.82 0.13
C VAL A 608 -1.89 20.93 0.44
N PHE A 609 -2.02 21.30 1.71
CA PHE A 609 -2.96 22.33 2.13
C PHE A 609 -2.57 23.71 1.55
N ARG A 610 -1.29 24.05 1.56
CA ARG A 610 -0.72 25.25 0.91
C ARG A 610 -1.06 25.29 -0.58
N GLN A 611 -0.96 24.17 -1.29
CA GLN A 611 -1.33 24.09 -2.71
C GLN A 611 -2.82 24.39 -2.93
N ALA A 612 -3.70 23.81 -2.11
CA ALA A 612 -5.13 24.06 -2.17
C ALA A 612 -5.45 25.55 -1.97
N LEU A 613 -4.85 26.19 -0.97
CA LEU A 613 -5.07 27.61 -0.67
C LEU A 613 -4.58 28.53 -1.80
N ARG A 614 -3.43 28.24 -2.42
CA ARG A 614 -2.90 29.03 -3.57
C ARG A 614 -3.80 28.97 -4.80
N GLU A 615 -4.50 27.86 -5.00
CA GLU A 615 -5.47 27.66 -6.09
C GLU A 615 -6.88 28.22 -5.74
N ARG A 616 -6.98 28.98 -4.64
CA ARG A 616 -8.23 29.52 -4.09
C ARG A 616 -9.26 28.41 -3.86
N VAL A 617 -8.84 27.30 -3.26
CA VAL A 617 -9.73 26.20 -2.86
C VAL A 617 -10.08 26.39 -1.39
N LYS A 618 -11.39 26.52 -1.08
CA LYS A 618 -11.84 26.79 0.29
C LYS A 618 -11.72 25.53 1.17
N PRO A 619 -11.15 25.61 2.38
CA PRO A 619 -11.01 24.43 3.24
C PRO A 619 -12.14 24.26 4.26
N VAL A 620 -12.34 23.00 4.66
CA VAL A 620 -12.96 22.58 5.93
C VAL A 620 -12.05 21.61 6.64
N LEU A 621 -12.16 21.51 7.96
CA LEU A 621 -11.28 20.68 8.78
C LEU A 621 -12.03 19.47 9.34
N PHE A 622 -11.46 18.28 9.15
CA PHE A 622 -11.90 17.07 9.84
C PHE A 622 -10.77 16.53 10.72
N ILE A 623 -10.96 16.60 12.04
CA ILE A 623 -10.05 15.99 13.01
C ILE A 623 -10.45 14.53 13.20
N ASN A 624 -9.61 13.64 12.69
CA ASN A 624 -9.81 12.20 12.64
C ASN A 624 -9.09 11.47 13.78
N LYS A 625 -9.42 10.19 14.00
CA LYS A 625 -8.88 9.32 15.06
C LYS A 625 -9.15 9.85 16.48
N VAL A 626 -10.27 10.55 16.68
CA VAL A 626 -10.68 11.07 17.99
C VAL A 626 -10.96 9.94 18.98
N ASP A 627 -11.35 8.76 18.49
CA ASP A 627 -11.51 7.56 19.30
C ASP A 627 -10.21 7.16 20.03
N ARG A 628 -9.05 7.38 19.42
CA ARG A 628 -7.74 7.12 20.05
C ARG A 628 -7.42 8.11 21.18
N LEU A 629 -7.80 9.38 21.03
CA LEU A 629 -7.66 10.38 22.09
C LEU A 629 -8.45 9.99 23.34
N ILE A 630 -9.65 9.43 23.14
CA ILE A 630 -10.55 9.03 24.21
C ILE A 630 -10.10 7.70 24.85
N LYS A 631 -9.68 6.71 24.04
CA LYS A 631 -9.38 5.34 24.51
C LYS A 631 -7.93 5.14 24.94
N GLU A 632 -6.98 5.57 24.12
CA GLU A 632 -5.55 5.29 24.31
C GLU A 632 -4.94 6.32 25.27
N LEU A 633 -5.11 7.61 24.94
CA LEU A 633 -4.55 8.70 25.73
C LEU A 633 -5.40 9.06 26.95
N LYS A 634 -6.65 8.58 27.01
CA LYS A 634 -7.61 8.82 28.10
C LYS A 634 -7.70 10.29 28.51
N LEU A 635 -7.65 11.18 27.53
CA LEU A 635 -7.66 12.62 27.77
C LEU A 635 -8.98 13.04 28.40
N THR A 636 -8.93 14.01 29.31
CA THR A 636 -10.13 14.66 29.83
C THR A 636 -10.79 15.48 28.71
N PRO A 637 -12.11 15.78 28.82
CA PRO A 637 -12.78 16.64 27.86
C PRO A 637 -12.04 17.97 27.63
N GLU A 638 -11.56 18.59 28.71
CA GLU A 638 -10.80 19.83 28.68
C GLU A 638 -9.48 19.71 27.92
N MET A 639 -8.72 18.63 28.15
CA MET A 639 -7.47 18.37 27.42
C MET A 639 -7.71 18.09 25.94
N MET A 640 -8.79 17.39 25.59
CA MET A 640 -9.17 17.17 24.19
C MET A 640 -9.57 18.47 23.51
N MET A 641 -10.38 19.30 24.16
CA MET A 641 -10.77 20.61 23.64
C MET A 641 -9.55 21.49 23.41
N LYS A 642 -8.63 21.57 24.38
CA LYS A 642 -7.37 22.30 24.23
C LYS A 642 -6.54 21.78 23.04
N ARG A 643 -6.50 20.46 22.82
CA ARG A 643 -5.79 19.87 21.68
C ARG A 643 -6.48 20.17 20.35
N PHE A 644 -7.80 20.17 20.30
CA PHE A 644 -8.55 20.56 19.11
C PHE A 644 -8.36 22.03 18.79
N GLU A 645 -8.43 22.91 19.79
CA GLU A 645 -8.17 24.35 19.66
C GLU A 645 -6.78 24.60 19.08
N GLU A 646 -5.77 23.88 19.55
CA GLU A 646 -4.41 23.98 19.03
C GLU A 646 -4.30 23.55 17.57
N ILE A 647 -4.90 22.42 17.19
CA ILE A 647 -4.96 21.98 15.78
C ILE A 647 -5.67 23.02 14.90
N ILE A 648 -6.80 23.55 15.37
CA ILE A 648 -7.58 24.57 14.65
C ILE A 648 -6.78 25.86 14.50
N ARG A 649 -6.07 26.29 15.56
CA ARG A 649 -5.20 27.46 15.54
C ARG A 649 -4.14 27.32 14.46
N GLN A 650 -3.43 26.19 14.43
CA GLN A 650 -2.40 25.91 13.43
C GLN A 650 -2.98 25.90 12.00
N VAL A 651 -4.14 25.27 11.79
CA VAL A 651 -4.81 25.31 10.47
C VAL A 651 -5.15 26.75 10.07
N ASN A 652 -5.69 27.55 10.99
CA ASN A 652 -6.04 28.94 10.73
C ASN A 652 -4.81 29.82 10.48
N GLU A 653 -3.70 29.59 11.16
CA GLU A 653 -2.43 30.26 10.88
C GLU A 653 -1.95 30.00 9.45
N LEU A 654 -2.06 28.76 8.96
CA LEU A 654 -1.75 28.42 7.58
C LEU A 654 -2.70 29.09 6.58
N ILE A 655 -4.00 29.19 6.91
CA ILE A 655 -4.99 29.91 6.08
C ILE A 655 -4.62 31.39 5.97
N VAL A 656 -4.37 32.06 7.09
CA VAL A 656 -3.99 33.48 7.13
C VAL A 656 -2.68 33.74 6.39
N LYS A 657 -1.74 32.80 6.47
CA LYS A 657 -0.42 32.91 5.84
C LYS A 657 -0.48 32.80 4.32
N TYR A 658 -1.30 31.91 3.77
CA TYR A 658 -1.23 31.54 2.35
C TYR A 658 -2.38 32.04 1.48
N VAL A 659 -3.49 32.49 2.06
CA VAL A 659 -4.64 32.97 1.29
C VAL A 659 -4.53 34.48 1.03
N ASP A 660 -5.10 34.93 -0.09
CA ASP A 660 -5.24 36.35 -0.45
C ASP A 660 -5.99 37.14 0.65
N GLU A 661 -5.61 38.41 0.84
CA GLU A 661 -6.14 39.30 1.91
C GLU A 661 -7.68 39.30 2.02
N GLU A 662 -8.38 39.22 0.88
CA GLU A 662 -9.85 39.25 0.80
C GLU A 662 -10.55 38.07 1.49
N PHE A 663 -9.85 36.95 1.72
CA PHE A 663 -10.41 35.73 2.30
C PHE A 663 -9.82 35.36 3.66
N LYS A 664 -8.73 36.00 4.12
CA LYS A 664 -8.01 35.64 5.36
C LYS A 664 -8.92 35.50 6.58
N THR A 665 -9.94 36.35 6.69
CA THR A 665 -10.91 36.32 7.80
C THR A 665 -12.13 35.46 7.50
N LYS A 666 -12.51 35.31 6.22
CA LYS A 666 -13.73 34.62 5.78
C LYS A 666 -13.57 33.10 5.69
N TRP A 667 -12.34 32.62 5.52
CA TRP A 667 -12.04 31.19 5.32
C TRP A 667 -11.50 30.50 6.56
N LEU A 668 -11.38 31.22 7.67
CA LEU A 668 -11.01 30.63 8.95
C LEU A 668 -12.00 29.52 9.30
N VAL A 669 -11.47 28.37 9.70
CA VAL A 669 -12.28 27.27 10.19
C VAL A 669 -12.61 27.51 11.66
N ASN A 670 -13.88 27.29 12.01
CA ASN A 670 -14.45 27.55 13.30
C ASN A 670 -15.32 26.36 13.75
N VAL A 671 -15.21 26.00 15.02
CA VAL A 671 -15.99 24.92 15.61
C VAL A 671 -17.47 25.29 15.73
N GLN A 672 -17.77 26.56 16.01
CA GLN A 672 -19.13 27.06 16.29
C GLN A 672 -20.03 27.07 15.06
N ASP A 673 -19.47 27.39 13.89
CA ASP A 673 -20.24 27.49 12.65
C ASP A 673 -20.43 26.13 11.95
N GLY A 674 -19.59 25.15 12.29
CA GLY A 674 -19.61 23.78 11.76
C GLY A 674 -18.59 23.49 10.67
N SER A 675 -17.67 24.41 10.36
CA SER A 675 -16.59 24.20 9.39
C SER A 675 -15.47 23.30 9.91
N VAL A 676 -15.51 22.95 11.19
CA VAL A 676 -14.71 21.90 11.82
C VAL A 676 -15.62 20.76 12.28
N ALA A 677 -15.28 19.54 11.86
CA ALA A 677 -15.86 18.32 12.37
C ALA A 677 -14.81 17.43 13.04
N PHE A 678 -15.23 16.65 14.02
CA PHE A 678 -14.39 15.76 14.81
C PHE A 678 -14.96 14.36 14.74
N GLY A 679 -14.12 13.34 14.69
CA GLY A 679 -14.64 11.99 14.83
C GLY A 679 -13.65 10.90 14.49
N SER A 680 -14.23 9.77 14.14
CA SER A 680 -13.48 8.61 13.68
C SER A 680 -14.04 8.15 12.36
N ALA A 681 -13.30 8.49 11.32
CA ALA A 681 -13.43 7.93 9.98
C ALA A 681 -13.62 6.42 9.99
N TYR A 682 -12.83 5.77 10.83
CA TYR A 682 -12.78 4.33 10.95
C TYR A 682 -14.05 3.78 11.61
N LYS A 683 -14.48 4.39 12.72
CA LYS A 683 -15.71 4.03 13.46
C LYS A 683 -16.99 4.61 12.85
N ARG A 684 -16.91 5.25 11.69
CA ARG A 684 -18.07 5.75 10.94
C ARG A 684 -18.92 6.78 11.71
N TRP A 685 -18.34 7.49 12.67
CA TRP A 685 -19.03 8.59 13.36
C TRP A 685 -18.24 9.90 13.25
N ALA A 686 -18.98 11.00 13.20
CA ALA A 686 -18.43 12.35 13.32
C ALA A 686 -19.43 13.27 13.97
N ILE A 687 -18.94 14.38 14.52
CA ILE A 687 -19.73 15.43 15.15
C ILE A 687 -19.23 16.80 14.72
N SER A 688 -20.15 17.76 14.74
CA SER A 688 -19.88 19.19 14.67
C SER A 688 -20.82 19.90 15.64
N ILE A 689 -20.50 21.11 16.09
CA ILE A 689 -21.36 21.85 17.03
C ILE A 689 -22.79 22.06 16.48
N PRO A 690 -22.99 22.42 15.20
CA PRO A 690 -24.34 22.52 14.64
C PRO A 690 -25.10 21.18 14.67
N PHE A 691 -24.41 20.07 14.36
CA PHE A 691 -25.02 18.75 14.45
C PHE A 691 -25.41 18.40 15.89
N MET A 692 -24.55 18.72 16.86
CA MET A 692 -24.82 18.54 18.29
C MET A 692 -26.03 19.36 18.77
N LYS A 693 -26.13 20.63 18.36
CA LYS A 693 -27.28 21.49 18.66
C LYS A 693 -28.57 20.95 18.04
N LYS A 694 -28.52 20.45 16.80
CA LYS A 694 -29.68 19.91 16.08
C LYS A 694 -30.19 18.59 16.66
N THR A 695 -29.28 17.70 17.06
CA THR A 695 -29.61 16.34 17.53
C THR A 695 -29.70 16.23 19.04
N GLY A 696 -29.21 17.22 19.79
CA GLY A 696 -29.14 17.21 21.25
C GLY A 696 -28.01 16.34 21.83
N ILE A 697 -27.14 15.75 21.00
CA ILE A 697 -26.04 14.90 21.48
C ILE A 697 -24.94 15.73 22.16
N THR A 698 -24.49 15.29 23.33
CA THR A 698 -23.46 15.98 24.13
C THR A 698 -22.09 15.31 24.03
N PHE A 699 -21.02 16.10 24.21
CA PHE A 699 -19.65 15.56 24.19
C PHE A 699 -19.41 14.52 25.29
N LYS A 700 -20.07 14.68 26.44
CA LYS A 700 -20.05 13.71 27.55
C LYS A 700 -20.68 12.37 27.15
N GLN A 701 -21.78 12.39 26.41
CA GLN A 701 -22.39 11.16 25.86
C GLN A 701 -21.47 10.49 24.85
N ILE A 702 -20.78 11.26 24.01
CA ILE A 702 -19.84 10.73 23.01
C ILE A 702 -18.65 10.06 23.67
N ILE A 703 -18.04 10.71 24.67
CA ILE A 703 -16.95 10.13 25.45
C ILE A 703 -17.42 8.86 26.16
N LYS A 704 -18.60 8.90 26.79
CA LYS A 704 -19.19 7.75 27.47
C LYS A 704 -19.40 6.58 26.51
N LEU A 705 -20.09 6.80 25.39
CA LEU A 705 -20.33 5.75 24.38
C LEU A 705 -19.02 5.23 23.78
N THR A 706 -18.04 6.10 23.58
CA THR A 706 -16.72 5.69 23.10
C THR A 706 -15.98 4.85 24.15
N GLN A 707 -15.92 5.28 25.41
CA GLN A 707 -15.29 4.53 26.51
C GLN A 707 -15.97 3.19 26.78
N GLU A 708 -17.30 3.13 26.65
CA GLU A 708 -18.10 1.91 26.79
C GLU A 708 -17.99 0.96 25.58
N GLY A 709 -17.30 1.38 24.50
CA GLY A 709 -17.15 0.54 23.29
C GLY A 709 -18.44 0.42 22.47
N ARG A 710 -19.34 1.40 22.56
CA ARG A 710 -20.63 1.45 21.86
C ARG A 710 -20.58 2.44 20.69
N GLU A 711 -19.49 2.40 19.91
CA GLU A 711 -19.26 3.37 18.84
C GLU A 711 -20.13 3.12 17.61
N ASP A 712 -20.63 1.89 17.42
CA ASP A 712 -21.62 1.59 16.38
C ASP A 712 -22.99 2.24 16.65
N GLU A 713 -23.37 2.41 17.92
CA GLU A 713 -24.55 3.21 18.26
C GLU A 713 -24.29 4.70 17.99
N LEU A 714 -23.10 5.16 18.35
CA LEU A 714 -22.68 6.53 18.05
C LEU A 714 -22.63 6.78 16.53
N ALA A 715 -22.24 5.80 15.71
CA ALA A 715 -22.28 5.89 14.25
C ALA A 715 -23.69 5.96 13.67
N LYS A 716 -24.71 5.47 14.39
CA LYS A 716 -26.13 5.63 14.00
C LYS A 716 -26.70 6.98 14.43
N ILE A 717 -26.32 7.45 15.62
CA ILE A 717 -26.80 8.72 16.18
C ILE A 717 -26.10 9.91 15.52
N ALA A 718 -24.81 9.76 15.20
CA ALA A 718 -23.95 10.77 14.59
C ALA A 718 -23.14 10.18 13.41
N PRO A 719 -23.81 9.82 12.30
CA PRO A 719 -23.16 9.16 11.16
C PRO A 719 -22.10 10.04 10.50
N LEU A 720 -20.91 9.47 10.26
CA LEU A 720 -19.78 10.16 9.64
C LEU A 720 -20.17 10.85 8.32
N HIS A 721 -20.80 10.10 7.42
CA HIS A 721 -21.18 10.60 6.10
C HIS A 721 -22.15 11.78 6.24
N GLN A 722 -23.15 11.69 7.12
CA GLN A 722 -24.11 12.77 7.30
C GLN A 722 -23.40 14.04 7.79
N VAL A 723 -22.61 13.96 8.87
CA VAL A 723 -21.95 15.14 9.44
C VAL A 723 -20.93 15.75 8.47
N VAL A 724 -20.11 14.92 7.82
CA VAL A 724 -19.06 15.40 6.92
C VAL A 724 -19.64 15.92 5.60
N LEU A 725 -20.62 15.24 5.00
CA LEU A 725 -21.25 15.71 3.76
C LEU A 725 -22.14 16.95 4.01
N ASP A 726 -22.81 17.04 5.17
CA ASP A 726 -23.52 18.26 5.60
C ASP A 726 -22.54 19.44 5.74
N MET A 727 -21.37 19.21 6.38
CA MET A 727 -20.31 20.21 6.50
C MET A 727 -19.81 20.66 5.12
N ILE A 728 -19.60 19.73 4.19
CA ILE A 728 -19.21 20.04 2.80
C ILE A 728 -20.25 20.92 2.13
N ILE A 729 -21.53 20.55 2.15
CA ILE A 729 -22.57 21.31 1.45
C ILE A 729 -22.73 22.71 2.04
N LYS A 730 -22.70 22.81 3.37
CA LYS A 730 -22.89 24.06 4.10
C LYS A 730 -21.73 25.03 3.95
N HIS A 731 -20.48 24.54 4.01
CA HIS A 731 -19.31 25.41 4.11
C HIS A 731 -18.49 25.50 2.82
N LEU A 732 -18.48 24.47 1.97
CA LEU A 732 -17.76 24.51 0.70
C LEU A 732 -18.65 25.15 -0.39
N PRO A 733 -18.04 25.92 -1.30
CA PRO A 733 -18.77 26.70 -2.29
C PRO A 733 -19.29 25.82 -3.43
N SER A 734 -20.38 26.26 -4.05
CA SER A 734 -20.81 25.75 -5.36
C SER A 734 -19.92 26.27 -6.49
N PRO A 735 -19.85 25.59 -7.66
CA PRO A 735 -19.19 26.10 -8.86
C PRO A 735 -19.52 27.56 -9.21
N ILE A 736 -20.79 27.95 -9.13
CA ILE A 736 -21.23 29.31 -9.48
C ILE A 736 -20.73 30.37 -8.50
N GLU A 737 -20.51 30.00 -7.24
CA GLU A 737 -19.89 30.88 -6.24
C GLU A 737 -18.37 30.88 -6.40
N ALA A 738 -17.77 29.70 -6.55
CA ALA A 738 -16.33 29.51 -6.62
C ALA A 738 -15.72 30.16 -7.88
N GLN A 739 -16.36 29.99 -9.03
CA GLN A 739 -15.84 30.49 -10.30
C GLN A 739 -15.65 32.01 -10.30
N LYS A 740 -16.49 32.77 -9.58
CA LYS A 740 -16.38 34.24 -9.48
C LYS A 740 -15.01 34.71 -9.00
N TYR A 741 -14.40 33.98 -8.06
CA TYR A 741 -13.08 34.32 -7.54
C TYR A 741 -11.97 33.38 -8.02
N ARG A 742 -12.29 32.18 -8.52
CA ARG A 742 -11.28 31.27 -9.09
C ARG A 742 -10.89 31.63 -10.52
N ILE A 743 -11.84 31.96 -11.40
CA ILE A 743 -11.57 32.29 -12.80
C ILE A 743 -10.53 33.42 -12.96
N PRO A 744 -10.60 34.55 -12.22
CA PRO A 744 -9.58 35.60 -12.30
C PRO A 744 -8.15 35.13 -12.00
N LYS A 745 -7.99 34.00 -11.29
CA LYS A 745 -6.70 33.42 -10.96
C LYS A 745 -6.23 32.39 -11.99
N ILE A 746 -7.14 31.58 -12.51
CA ILE A 746 -6.80 30.40 -13.34
C ILE A 746 -6.97 30.64 -14.84
N TRP A 747 -7.58 31.74 -15.26
CA TRP A 747 -7.78 32.14 -16.65
C TRP A 747 -7.27 33.56 -16.89
N GLN A 748 -6.49 33.76 -17.96
CA GLN A 748 -5.79 35.02 -18.23
C GLN A 748 -6.47 35.88 -19.30
N GLY A 749 -7.64 35.47 -19.80
CA GLY A 749 -8.40 36.25 -20.78
C GLY A 749 -9.13 37.45 -20.14
N ASP A 750 -9.74 38.28 -21.00
CA ASP A 750 -10.50 39.45 -20.54
C ASP A 750 -11.78 39.02 -19.82
N LEU A 751 -11.89 39.34 -18.52
CA LEU A 751 -13.05 39.02 -17.70
C LEU A 751 -14.33 39.76 -18.15
N ASN A 752 -14.21 40.87 -18.87
CA ASN A 752 -15.34 41.63 -19.41
C ASN A 752 -15.84 41.09 -20.76
N SER A 753 -15.07 40.21 -21.40
CA SER A 753 -15.46 39.54 -22.64
C SER A 753 -16.71 38.68 -22.45
N GLU A 754 -17.33 38.31 -23.57
CA GLU A 754 -18.47 37.39 -23.56
C GLU A 754 -18.11 36.07 -22.83
N MET A 755 -16.94 35.50 -23.12
CA MET A 755 -16.43 34.30 -22.44
C MET A 755 -16.13 34.55 -20.96
N GLY A 756 -15.51 35.67 -20.62
CA GLY A 756 -15.20 36.03 -19.23
C GLY A 756 -16.46 36.06 -18.36
N LYS A 757 -17.55 36.65 -18.87
CA LYS A 757 -18.86 36.67 -18.20
C LYS A 757 -19.48 35.28 -18.08
N GLN A 758 -19.41 34.46 -19.13
CA GLN A 758 -19.92 33.09 -19.11
C GLN A 758 -19.16 32.21 -18.10
N LEU A 759 -17.82 32.34 -18.03
CA LEU A 759 -16.98 31.67 -17.05
C LEU A 759 -17.29 32.12 -15.61
N LEU A 760 -17.46 33.42 -15.36
CA LEU A 760 -17.78 33.93 -14.02
C LEU A 760 -19.16 33.46 -13.52
N ASN A 761 -20.10 33.27 -14.43
CA ASN A 761 -21.47 32.87 -14.13
C ASN A 761 -21.72 31.36 -14.16
N CYS A 762 -20.71 30.55 -14.51
CA CYS A 762 -20.87 29.11 -14.70
C CYS A 762 -22.00 28.79 -15.70
N ASP A 763 -22.02 29.51 -16.83
CA ASP A 763 -23.13 29.47 -17.78
C ASP A 763 -23.16 28.15 -18.57
N ALA A 764 -24.15 27.31 -18.30
CA ALA A 764 -24.35 26.03 -19.00
C ALA A 764 -24.80 26.17 -20.46
N ASN A 765 -25.40 27.32 -20.83
CA ASN A 765 -25.87 27.62 -22.18
C ASN A 765 -24.84 28.42 -22.99
N GLY A 766 -23.75 28.85 -22.36
CA GLY A 766 -22.64 29.54 -23.00
C GLY A 766 -21.81 28.65 -23.92
N LYS A 767 -20.76 29.25 -24.47
CA LYS A 767 -19.75 28.58 -25.29
C LYS A 767 -18.89 27.68 -24.41
N LEU A 768 -18.50 26.51 -24.93
CA LEU A 768 -17.71 25.53 -24.19
C LEU A 768 -16.35 26.11 -23.79
N ALA A 769 -16.05 26.04 -22.49
CA ALA A 769 -14.71 26.25 -21.95
C ALA A 769 -14.45 25.23 -20.85
N ALA A 770 -13.49 24.35 -21.07
CA ALA A 770 -13.12 23.31 -20.12
C ALA A 770 -11.60 23.12 -20.04
N ILE A 771 -11.11 22.61 -18.92
CA ILE A 771 -9.70 22.23 -18.75
C ILE A 771 -9.59 20.74 -18.47
N VAL A 772 -8.68 20.05 -19.15
CA VAL A 772 -8.33 18.66 -18.87
C VAL A 772 -7.47 18.61 -17.62
N THR A 773 -7.93 17.91 -16.59
CA THR A 773 -7.25 17.81 -15.29
C THR A 773 -6.48 16.51 -15.14
N LYS A 774 -6.87 15.46 -15.87
CA LYS A 774 -6.19 14.17 -15.86
C LYS A 774 -6.43 13.39 -17.15
N MET A 775 -5.38 12.81 -17.72
CA MET A 775 -5.48 11.81 -18.78
C MET A 775 -5.40 10.41 -18.16
N VAL A 776 -6.38 9.55 -18.45
CA VAL A 776 -6.43 8.18 -17.94
C VAL A 776 -6.30 7.20 -19.10
N PRO A 777 -5.28 6.33 -19.13
CA PRO A 777 -5.18 5.29 -20.16
C PRO A 777 -6.33 4.28 -20.01
N ASP A 778 -6.86 3.83 -21.14
CA ASP A 778 -7.97 2.89 -21.22
C ASP A 778 -7.70 1.78 -22.25
N PRO A 779 -7.84 0.50 -21.91
CA PRO A 779 -7.55 -0.62 -22.83
C PRO A 779 -8.40 -0.63 -24.10
N HIS A 780 -9.63 -0.11 -24.06
CA HIS A 780 -10.58 -0.22 -25.16
C HIS A 780 -10.63 1.05 -26.02
N VAL A 781 -10.54 2.22 -25.38
CA VAL A 781 -10.70 3.52 -26.07
C VAL A 781 -9.43 4.36 -26.10
N GLY A 782 -8.30 3.82 -25.64
CA GLY A 782 -6.98 4.45 -25.66
C GLY A 782 -6.77 5.39 -24.49
N PHE A 783 -7.35 6.59 -24.54
CA PHE A 783 -7.26 7.58 -23.47
C PHE A 783 -8.61 8.23 -23.19
N VAL A 784 -8.89 8.42 -21.90
CA VAL A 784 -10.05 9.16 -21.41
C VAL A 784 -9.58 10.41 -20.68
N ALA A 785 -10.04 11.56 -21.16
CA ALA A 785 -9.72 12.84 -20.57
C ALA A 785 -10.73 13.16 -19.46
N THR A 786 -10.26 13.31 -18.23
CA THR A 786 -11.04 13.95 -17.17
C THR A 786 -10.93 15.45 -17.31
N ALA A 787 -12.04 16.16 -17.39
CA ALA A 787 -12.07 17.60 -17.55
C ALA A 787 -13.03 18.28 -16.57
N ARG A 788 -12.72 19.51 -16.19
CA ARG A 788 -13.62 20.43 -15.51
C ARG A 788 -14.23 21.38 -16.53
N ILE A 789 -15.56 21.42 -16.62
CA ILE A 789 -16.31 22.34 -17.49
C ILE A 789 -16.62 23.62 -16.69
N PHE A 790 -16.15 24.76 -17.17
CA PHE A 790 -16.40 26.07 -16.55
C PHE A 790 -17.53 26.84 -17.24
N SER A 791 -17.71 26.64 -18.55
CA SER A 791 -18.78 27.23 -19.35
C SER A 791 -19.23 26.25 -20.44
N GLY A 792 -20.50 26.35 -20.84
CA GLY A 792 -21.16 25.55 -21.86
C GLY A 792 -21.39 24.09 -21.43
N LYS A 793 -21.46 23.21 -22.43
CA LYS A 793 -21.74 21.78 -22.23
C LYS A 793 -21.01 20.89 -23.22
N VAL A 794 -20.74 19.66 -22.81
CA VAL A 794 -20.18 18.60 -23.66
C VAL A 794 -21.21 17.49 -23.85
N PHE A 795 -21.27 16.92 -25.06
CA PHE A 795 -22.16 15.82 -25.38
C PHE A 795 -21.55 14.95 -26.49
N LYS A 796 -22.09 13.75 -26.66
CA LYS A 796 -21.64 12.82 -27.72
C LYS A 796 -21.78 13.45 -29.10
N GLY A 797 -20.70 13.45 -29.87
CA GLY A 797 -20.66 13.97 -31.22
C GLY A 797 -20.33 15.46 -31.33
N LYS A 798 -20.19 16.19 -30.21
CA LYS A 798 -19.78 17.60 -30.21
C LYS A 798 -18.36 17.75 -30.76
N GLU A 799 -18.17 18.69 -31.67
CA GLU A 799 -16.85 19.11 -32.11
C GLU A 799 -16.23 20.09 -31.13
N VAL A 800 -14.95 19.88 -30.83
CA VAL A 800 -14.18 20.67 -29.88
C VAL A 800 -12.81 20.98 -30.47
N TYR A 801 -12.23 22.09 -30.02
CA TYR A 801 -10.88 22.51 -30.37
C TYR A 801 -9.98 22.45 -29.15
N LEU A 802 -8.89 21.70 -29.30
CA LEU A 802 -7.80 21.62 -28.33
C LEU A 802 -6.85 22.78 -28.59
N ILE A 803 -6.76 23.73 -27.65
CA ILE A 803 -6.07 25.01 -27.88
C ILE A 803 -4.55 24.82 -27.94
N GLY A 804 -3.98 24.07 -27.00
CA GLY A 804 -2.55 23.79 -26.91
C GLY A 804 -2.08 22.98 -28.13
N ASN A 805 -2.81 21.91 -28.46
CA ASN A 805 -2.51 21.10 -29.65
C ASN A 805 -2.93 21.70 -30.99
N ARG A 806 -3.74 22.76 -30.99
CA ARG A 806 -4.32 23.41 -32.19
C ARG A 806 -5.05 22.44 -33.13
N LYS A 807 -5.84 21.53 -32.56
CA LYS A 807 -6.52 20.46 -33.31
C LYS A 807 -8.01 20.42 -33.04
N LYS A 808 -8.80 20.24 -34.10
CA LYS A 808 -10.23 19.92 -34.02
C LYS A 808 -10.42 18.43 -33.77
N LYS A 809 -11.32 18.10 -32.85
CA LYS A 809 -11.67 16.73 -32.49
C LYS A 809 -13.16 16.60 -32.24
N ARG A 810 -13.66 15.36 -32.35
CA ARG A 810 -15.06 15.04 -32.11
C ARG A 810 -15.17 14.12 -30.92
N ILE A 811 -15.99 14.52 -29.95
CA ILE A 811 -16.25 13.73 -28.75
C ILE A 811 -17.04 12.46 -29.13
N GLN A 812 -16.54 11.29 -28.75
CA GLN A 812 -17.20 10.00 -29.01
C GLN A 812 -18.20 9.62 -27.93
N GLN A 813 -17.89 9.95 -26.67
CA GLN A 813 -18.71 9.64 -25.52
C GLN A 813 -18.37 10.59 -24.37
N VAL A 814 -19.36 10.91 -23.55
CA VAL A 814 -19.20 11.61 -22.27
C VAL A 814 -19.75 10.75 -21.15
N ALA A 815 -19.12 10.79 -19.99
CA ALA A 815 -19.50 10.00 -18.84
C ALA A 815 -19.25 10.76 -17.52
N ILE A 816 -20.00 10.39 -16.50
CA ILE A 816 -19.79 10.80 -15.12
C ILE A 816 -19.20 9.65 -14.31
N TYR A 817 -18.53 9.95 -13.20
CA TYR A 817 -17.93 8.95 -12.33
C TYR A 817 -18.94 8.40 -11.31
N LYS A 818 -19.01 7.08 -11.15
CA LYS A 818 -19.77 6.37 -10.10
C LYS A 818 -18.83 5.39 -9.39
N GLY A 819 -18.11 5.88 -8.38
CA GLY A 819 -16.95 5.15 -7.87
C GLY A 819 -15.91 4.93 -8.98
N ILE A 820 -15.44 3.70 -9.16
CA ILE A 820 -14.51 3.33 -10.26
C ILE A 820 -15.20 3.31 -11.63
N GLN A 821 -16.53 3.15 -11.67
CA GLN A 821 -17.25 2.97 -12.93
C GLN A 821 -17.53 4.33 -13.58
N ARG A 822 -17.49 4.38 -14.91
CA ARG A 822 -17.94 5.54 -15.69
C ARG A 822 -19.32 5.24 -16.22
N ILE A 823 -20.30 6.08 -15.90
CA ILE A 823 -21.66 5.96 -16.43
C ILE A 823 -21.76 6.88 -17.65
N PRO A 824 -22.03 6.35 -18.85
CA PRO A 824 -22.31 7.17 -20.02
C PRO A 824 -23.53 8.05 -19.79
N VAL A 825 -23.42 9.32 -20.16
CA VAL A 825 -24.53 10.27 -20.14
C VAL A 825 -24.59 11.00 -21.48
N ASP A 826 -25.74 11.61 -21.76
CA ASP A 826 -25.99 12.23 -23.06
C ASP A 826 -25.25 13.58 -23.17
N GLU A 827 -25.35 14.39 -22.13
CA GLU A 827 -24.67 15.69 -22.00
C GLU A 827 -24.25 15.97 -20.55
N VAL A 828 -23.19 16.77 -20.40
CA VAL A 828 -22.71 17.28 -19.10
C VAL A 828 -22.50 18.80 -19.19
N PRO A 829 -23.20 19.61 -18.37
CA PRO A 829 -23.10 21.06 -18.39
C PRO A 829 -21.99 21.62 -17.48
N ALA A 830 -21.77 22.93 -17.58
CA ALA A 830 -20.85 23.71 -16.74
C ALA A 830 -21.01 23.45 -15.24
N GLY A 831 -19.89 23.51 -14.52
CA GLY A 831 -19.81 23.26 -13.07
C GLY A 831 -19.54 21.81 -12.68
N ASN A 832 -19.51 20.88 -13.64
CA ASN A 832 -19.27 19.46 -13.42
C ASN A 832 -17.84 19.03 -13.80
N ILE A 833 -17.45 17.88 -13.23
CA ILE A 833 -16.29 17.10 -13.68
C ILE A 833 -16.80 16.00 -14.62
N VAL A 834 -16.18 15.85 -15.79
CA VAL A 834 -16.62 14.92 -16.85
C VAL A 834 -15.48 14.02 -17.30
N ALA A 835 -15.80 12.80 -17.69
CA ALA A 835 -14.92 11.92 -18.46
C ALA A 835 -15.28 12.01 -19.96
N ILE A 836 -14.32 12.39 -20.79
CA ILE A 836 -14.48 12.59 -22.24
C ILE A 836 -13.67 11.53 -22.99
N VAL A 837 -14.34 10.81 -23.89
CA VAL A 837 -13.72 9.83 -24.81
C VAL A 837 -13.69 10.41 -26.22
N GLY A 838 -12.61 10.15 -26.97
CA GLY A 838 -12.45 10.58 -28.36
C GLY A 838 -11.49 11.75 -28.58
N ILE A 839 -10.77 12.20 -27.53
CA ILE A 839 -9.74 13.25 -27.60
C ILE A 839 -8.36 12.76 -27.10
N PRO A 840 -7.80 11.69 -27.67
CA PRO A 840 -6.55 11.08 -27.17
C PRO A 840 -5.31 11.97 -27.33
N GLU A 841 -5.39 13.02 -28.15
CA GLU A 841 -4.30 14.00 -28.31
C GLU A 841 -4.23 15.03 -27.19
N ALA A 842 -5.30 15.19 -26.41
CA ALA A 842 -5.28 16.09 -25.26
C ALA A 842 -4.21 15.65 -24.25
N TYR A 843 -3.68 16.62 -23.51
CA TYR A 843 -2.74 16.40 -22.41
C TYR A 843 -3.28 17.06 -21.15
N THR A 844 -2.67 16.77 -20.02
CA THR A 844 -3.10 17.36 -18.76
C THR A 844 -2.80 18.87 -18.70
N GLY A 845 -3.82 19.69 -18.44
CA GLY A 845 -3.77 21.15 -18.57
C GLY A 845 -4.28 21.68 -19.91
N GLU A 846 -4.60 20.81 -20.87
CA GLU A 846 -5.17 21.20 -22.17
C GLU A 846 -6.51 21.94 -21.98
N SER A 847 -6.66 23.05 -22.71
CA SER A 847 -7.89 23.84 -22.73
C SER A 847 -8.75 23.43 -23.92
N ILE A 848 -10.02 23.15 -23.66
CA ILE A 848 -11.00 22.69 -24.65
C ILE A 848 -12.04 23.79 -24.87
N CYS A 849 -12.26 24.16 -26.13
CA CYS A 849 -13.28 25.12 -26.54
C CYS A 849 -14.04 24.67 -27.80
N GLU A 850 -14.96 25.50 -28.31
CA GLU A 850 -15.63 25.24 -29.58
C GLU A 850 -14.75 25.70 -30.76
N PRO A 851 -14.71 24.98 -31.90
CA PRO A 851 -13.83 25.32 -33.03
C PRO A 851 -14.12 26.67 -33.70
N ASP A 852 -15.34 27.18 -33.56
CA ASP A 852 -15.83 28.48 -34.04
C ASP A 852 -15.62 29.61 -33.02
N PHE A 853 -15.23 29.28 -31.78
CA PHE A 853 -15.09 30.24 -30.69
C PHE A 853 -13.84 29.92 -29.86
N ILE A 854 -12.68 30.37 -30.36
CA ILE A 854 -11.39 30.14 -29.70
C ILE A 854 -11.25 31.10 -28.52
N ILE A 855 -11.00 30.53 -27.34
CA ILE A 855 -10.78 31.27 -26.09
C ILE A 855 -9.28 31.42 -25.80
N GLU A 856 -8.91 32.34 -24.92
CA GLU A 856 -7.61 32.30 -24.28
C GLU A 856 -7.46 31.01 -23.45
N PRO A 857 -6.30 30.34 -23.47
CA PRO A 857 -6.10 29.11 -22.71
C PRO A 857 -6.14 29.40 -21.20
N PHE A 858 -6.58 28.41 -20.43
CA PHE A 858 -6.37 28.42 -18.98
C PHE A 858 -4.88 28.42 -18.66
N ALA A 859 -4.52 29.03 -17.53
CA ALA A 859 -3.13 29.06 -17.08
C ALA A 859 -2.61 27.62 -16.89
N GLU A 860 -1.39 27.35 -17.36
CA GLU A 860 -0.77 26.03 -17.21
C GLU A 860 -0.82 25.55 -15.76
N ILE A 861 -1.09 24.25 -15.59
CA ILE A 861 -1.05 23.60 -14.27
C ILE A 861 0.41 23.39 -13.90
N LYS A 862 1.04 24.42 -13.35
CA LYS A 862 2.43 24.36 -12.89
C LYS A 862 2.51 23.74 -11.51
N HIS A 863 3.32 22.70 -11.40
CA HIS A 863 3.70 22.18 -10.10
C HIS A 863 4.70 23.12 -9.40
N ILE A 864 4.65 23.24 -8.07
CA ILE A 864 5.55 24.14 -7.31
C ILE A 864 7.02 23.73 -7.46
N PHE A 865 7.27 22.44 -7.67
CA PHE A 865 8.62 21.88 -7.75
C PHE A 865 8.99 21.55 -9.20
N GLU A 866 10.15 22.01 -9.63
CA GLU A 866 10.79 21.64 -10.90
C GLU A 866 11.35 20.21 -10.81
N PRO A 867 11.45 19.48 -11.95
CA PRO A 867 12.16 18.21 -11.99
C PRO A 867 13.64 18.41 -11.63
N VAL A 868 14.12 17.72 -10.60
CA VAL A 868 15.50 17.87 -10.08
C VAL A 868 16.33 16.59 -10.21
N VAL A 869 15.69 15.45 -10.48
CA VAL A 869 16.35 14.16 -10.67
C VAL A 869 16.14 13.71 -12.11
N THR A 870 17.21 13.31 -12.79
CA THR A 870 17.17 12.76 -14.16
C THR A 870 17.82 11.39 -14.20
N LYS A 871 17.24 10.43 -14.91
CA LYS A 871 17.86 9.13 -15.23
C LYS A 871 17.88 8.94 -16.75
N SER A 872 18.95 8.39 -17.32
CA SER A 872 18.88 7.84 -18.67
C SER A 872 18.12 6.52 -18.64
N ILE A 873 17.40 6.22 -19.71
CA ILE A 873 16.60 5.01 -19.86
C ILE A 873 16.91 4.42 -21.22
N GLU A 874 17.27 3.15 -21.23
CA GLU A 874 17.48 2.39 -22.44
C GLU A 874 16.71 1.07 -22.36
N PRO A 875 16.14 0.58 -23.48
CA PRO A 875 15.53 -0.73 -23.48
C PRO A 875 16.65 -1.78 -23.48
N LYS A 876 16.50 -2.84 -22.69
CA LYS A 876 17.47 -3.96 -22.72
C LYS A 876 17.58 -4.59 -24.11
N ASN A 877 16.49 -4.57 -24.86
CA ASN A 877 16.46 -4.98 -26.25
C ASN A 877 16.37 -3.73 -27.15
N PRO A 878 17.41 -3.41 -27.93
CA PRO A 878 17.41 -2.26 -28.84
C PRO A 878 16.25 -2.27 -29.86
N MET A 879 15.71 -3.44 -30.22
CA MET A 879 14.53 -3.54 -31.11
C MET A 879 13.25 -2.98 -30.48
N GLU A 880 13.20 -2.81 -29.16
CA GLU A 880 12.06 -2.26 -28.44
C GLU A 880 12.12 -0.73 -28.28
N LEU A 881 13.16 -0.08 -28.81
CA LEU A 881 13.31 1.37 -28.75
C LEU A 881 12.07 2.14 -29.23
N PRO A 882 11.42 1.78 -30.37
CA PRO A 882 10.18 2.44 -30.78
C PRO A 882 9.02 2.25 -29.79
N LYS A 883 8.95 1.10 -29.11
CA LYS A 883 7.94 0.83 -28.08
C LYS A 883 8.21 1.66 -26.83
N LEU A 884 9.47 1.76 -26.41
CA LEU A 884 9.91 2.59 -25.28
C LEU A 884 9.55 4.06 -25.51
N ILE A 885 9.86 4.61 -26.68
CA ILE A 885 9.54 6.00 -27.03
C ILE A 885 8.03 6.25 -26.92
N ASN A 886 7.23 5.36 -27.50
CA ASN A 886 5.78 5.45 -27.44
C ASN A 886 5.25 5.35 -26.00
N ALA A 887 5.85 4.50 -25.17
CA ALA A 887 5.47 4.36 -23.77
C ALA A 887 5.87 5.58 -22.93
N LEU A 888 7.10 6.09 -23.07
CA LEU A 888 7.57 7.29 -22.38
C LEU A 888 6.72 8.52 -22.76
N ASN A 889 6.35 8.66 -24.02
CA ASN A 889 5.44 9.72 -24.47
C ASN A 889 4.04 9.57 -23.85
N LYS A 890 3.53 8.35 -23.68
CA LYS A 890 2.26 8.10 -22.97
C LYS A 890 2.36 8.45 -21.49
N ILE A 891 3.45 8.08 -20.84
CA ILE A 891 3.72 8.33 -19.42
C ILE A 891 3.86 9.84 -19.16
N ALA A 892 4.61 10.57 -19.99
CA ALA A 892 4.77 12.02 -19.88
C ALA A 892 3.45 12.78 -20.15
N LYS A 893 2.58 12.25 -21.00
CA LYS A 893 1.22 12.80 -21.20
C LYS A 893 0.31 12.62 -19.99
N GLU A 894 0.50 11.53 -19.26
CA GLU A 894 -0.24 11.25 -18.03
C GLU A 894 0.25 12.14 -16.89
N ASP A 895 1.57 12.30 -16.74
CA ASP A 895 2.18 13.16 -15.73
C ASP A 895 3.07 14.26 -16.32
N ALA A 896 2.52 15.48 -16.37
CA ALA A 896 3.21 16.67 -16.86
C ALA A 896 4.44 17.10 -16.03
N THR A 897 4.65 16.52 -14.84
CA THR A 897 5.86 16.77 -14.04
C THR A 897 7.05 15.90 -14.45
N LEU A 898 6.85 14.96 -15.38
CA LEU A 898 7.92 14.21 -16.02
C LEU A 898 8.35 14.91 -17.32
N GLN A 899 9.65 15.09 -17.50
CA GLN A 899 10.22 15.59 -18.75
C GLN A 899 11.02 14.49 -19.43
N VAL A 900 10.71 14.22 -20.70
CA VAL A 900 11.45 13.25 -21.51
C VAL A 900 12.21 14.03 -22.58
N LYS A 901 13.53 13.88 -22.63
CA LYS A 901 14.41 14.47 -23.64
C LYS A 901 15.23 13.36 -24.32
N ILE A 902 15.51 13.52 -25.61
CA ILE A 902 16.43 12.66 -26.35
C ILE A 902 17.77 13.39 -26.41
N ASN A 903 18.83 12.75 -25.94
CA ASN A 903 20.17 13.27 -26.16
C ASN A 903 20.57 12.94 -27.61
N GLN A 904 20.66 13.96 -28.47
CA GLN A 904 20.98 13.78 -29.89
C GLN A 904 22.44 13.34 -30.12
N GLU A 905 23.33 13.60 -29.16
CA GLU A 905 24.76 13.25 -29.26
C GLU A 905 25.03 11.81 -28.83
N THR A 906 24.35 11.32 -27.79
CA THR A 906 24.53 9.94 -27.26
C THR A 906 23.46 8.96 -27.71
N GLY A 907 22.31 9.44 -28.20
CA GLY A 907 21.15 8.61 -28.52
C GLY A 907 20.33 8.14 -27.31
N GLU A 908 20.73 8.53 -26.09
CA GLU A 908 20.11 8.13 -24.83
C GLU A 908 18.81 8.91 -24.56
N TYR A 909 17.84 8.27 -23.92
CA TYR A 909 16.59 8.90 -23.49
C TYR A 909 16.70 9.33 -22.03
N LEU A 910 16.65 10.63 -21.78
CA LEU A 910 16.71 11.21 -20.44
C LEU A 910 15.29 11.46 -19.92
N VAL A 911 14.99 10.95 -18.72
CA VAL A 911 13.72 11.21 -18.04
C VAL A 911 13.97 11.91 -16.72
N SER A 912 13.44 13.12 -16.59
CA SER A 912 13.54 13.97 -15.41
C SER A 912 12.23 13.98 -14.63
N GLY A 913 12.32 13.89 -13.31
CA GLY A 913 11.21 13.92 -12.38
C GLY A 913 11.56 14.63 -11.06
N LEU A 914 10.58 14.68 -10.15
CA LEU A 914 10.67 15.40 -8.88
C LEU A 914 11.59 14.72 -7.84
N GLY A 915 11.79 13.40 -7.97
CA GLY A 915 12.51 12.58 -7.02
C GLY A 915 12.77 11.17 -7.55
N GLU A 916 13.55 10.39 -6.81
CA GLU A 916 13.88 9.01 -7.22
C GLU A 916 12.66 8.08 -7.20
N LEU A 917 11.83 8.17 -6.15
CA LEU A 917 10.62 7.36 -6.02
C LEU A 917 9.61 7.71 -7.12
N HIS A 918 9.54 8.99 -7.52
CA HIS A 918 8.73 9.44 -8.64
C HIS A 918 9.11 8.72 -9.95
N LEU A 919 10.40 8.72 -10.32
CA LEU A 919 10.87 8.06 -11.54
C LEU A 919 10.69 6.54 -11.48
N GLU A 920 10.98 5.93 -10.34
CA GLU A 920 10.82 4.48 -10.17
C GLU A 920 9.34 4.06 -10.31
N ALA A 921 8.41 4.79 -9.68
CA ALA A 921 6.99 4.44 -9.67
C ALA A 921 6.30 4.73 -11.01
N LYS A 922 6.41 5.97 -11.51
CA LYS A 922 5.66 6.44 -12.69
C LYS A 922 6.32 6.05 -14.01
N VAL A 923 7.62 5.77 -14.02
CA VAL A 923 8.37 5.45 -15.25
C VAL A 923 8.82 4.00 -15.25
N GLU A 924 9.72 3.59 -14.34
CA GLU A 924 10.37 2.27 -14.40
C GLU A 924 9.36 1.11 -14.26
N ASN A 925 8.57 1.12 -13.20
CA ASN A 925 7.61 0.05 -12.93
C ASN A 925 6.48 0.03 -13.97
N LYS A 926 6.07 1.21 -14.44
CA LYS A 926 5.03 1.34 -15.48
C LYS A 926 5.50 0.78 -16.83
N LEU A 927 6.75 1.02 -17.20
CA LEU A 927 7.36 0.41 -18.39
C LEU A 927 7.41 -1.13 -18.26
N LYS A 928 7.76 -1.65 -17.07
CA LYS A 928 7.71 -3.11 -16.79
C LYS A 928 6.30 -3.68 -16.90
N GLU A 929 5.27 -2.98 -16.40
CA GLU A 929 3.87 -3.37 -16.54
C GLU A 929 3.42 -3.39 -18.01
N MET A 930 3.95 -2.47 -18.82
CA MET A 930 3.74 -2.45 -20.27
C MET A 930 4.56 -3.52 -21.03
N GLY A 931 5.34 -4.34 -20.31
CA GLY A 931 6.17 -5.41 -20.87
C GLY A 931 7.47 -4.94 -21.51
N ILE A 932 7.93 -3.71 -21.20
CA ILE A 932 9.17 -3.13 -21.73
C ILE A 932 10.24 -3.22 -20.63
N GLU A 933 11.23 -4.08 -20.82
CA GLU A 933 12.37 -4.14 -19.90
C GLU A 933 13.37 -3.02 -20.22
N VAL A 934 13.61 -2.17 -19.22
CA VAL A 934 14.53 -1.04 -19.32
C VAL A 934 15.68 -1.16 -18.33
N GLU A 935 16.82 -0.61 -18.71
CA GLU A 935 17.94 -0.27 -17.83
C GLU A 935 17.94 1.24 -17.61
N MET A 936 18.14 1.65 -16.36
CA MET A 936 18.20 3.06 -16.00
C MET A 936 19.56 3.41 -15.40
N SER A 937 20.11 4.57 -15.75
CA SER A 937 21.30 5.07 -15.07
C SER A 937 21.03 5.42 -13.61
N PRO A 938 22.08 5.53 -12.79
CA PRO A 938 21.98 6.22 -11.51
C PRO A 938 21.36 7.62 -11.69
N PRO A 939 20.64 8.13 -10.68
CA PRO A 939 20.02 9.45 -10.74
C PRO A 939 21.08 10.55 -10.82
N ILE A 940 20.80 11.55 -11.64
CA ILE A 940 21.64 12.69 -11.92
C ILE A 940 20.93 13.95 -11.47
N VAL A 941 21.67 14.87 -10.84
CA VAL A 941 21.15 16.18 -10.44
C VAL A 941 21.16 17.14 -11.62
N VAL A 942 20.07 17.88 -11.79
CA VAL A 942 19.97 18.97 -12.77
C VAL A 942 20.48 20.26 -12.15
N TYR A 943 21.54 20.84 -12.72
CA TYR A 943 22.11 22.10 -12.24
C TYR A 943 21.50 23.28 -13.02
N ARG A 944 21.84 24.50 -12.62
CA ARG A 944 21.56 25.71 -13.42
C ARG A 944 22.82 26.51 -13.62
N GLU A 945 22.90 27.24 -14.72
CA GLU A 945 23.95 28.23 -14.93
C GLU A 945 23.44 29.63 -14.59
N THR A 946 24.32 30.48 -14.06
CA THR A 946 24.05 31.90 -13.81
C THR A 946 25.34 32.70 -13.97
N VAL A 947 25.25 34.03 -13.85
CA VAL A 947 26.39 34.94 -13.73
C VAL A 947 26.45 35.57 -12.35
N LEU A 948 27.63 36.06 -11.94
CA LEU A 948 27.84 36.72 -10.65
C LEU A 948 28.07 38.22 -10.76
N THR A 949 28.60 38.68 -11.89
CA THR A 949 28.91 40.09 -12.12
C THR A 949 28.29 40.57 -13.43
N LYS A 950 28.36 41.88 -13.68
CA LYS A 950 28.01 42.44 -14.99
C LYS A 950 29.16 42.23 -15.97
N SER A 951 28.85 41.79 -17.19
CA SER A 951 29.83 41.68 -18.26
C SER A 951 30.22 43.05 -18.82
N PRO A 952 31.42 43.19 -19.42
CA PRO A 952 31.65 44.23 -20.40
C PRO A 952 30.72 44.06 -21.61
N VAL A 953 30.67 45.07 -22.48
CA VAL A 953 30.00 44.93 -23.78
C VAL A 953 30.75 43.91 -24.62
N VAL A 954 30.05 42.90 -25.12
CA VAL A 954 30.60 41.83 -25.94
C VAL A 954 30.01 41.89 -27.34
N GLU A 955 30.90 41.85 -28.33
CA GLU A 955 30.57 41.85 -29.75
C GLU A 955 30.37 40.43 -30.27
N GLY A 956 29.23 40.19 -30.92
CA GLY A 956 28.97 39.00 -31.74
C GLY A 956 29.00 39.36 -33.21
N LYS A 957 29.86 38.71 -33.99
CA LYS A 957 29.93 38.88 -35.45
C LYS A 957 29.20 37.73 -36.13
N SER A 958 28.41 38.04 -37.15
CA SER A 958 27.86 37.00 -38.02
C SER A 958 28.98 36.27 -38.78
N PRO A 959 28.77 35.01 -39.21
CA PRO A 959 29.73 34.26 -40.03
C PRO A 959 30.24 35.04 -41.26
N ASN A 960 29.37 35.81 -41.92
CA ASN A 960 29.74 36.70 -43.05
C ASN A 960 30.41 38.03 -42.62
N LYS A 961 30.56 38.28 -41.31
CA LYS A 961 31.15 39.47 -40.68
C LYS A 961 30.42 40.81 -40.95
N HIS A 962 29.30 40.79 -41.66
CA HIS A 962 28.54 42.00 -42.00
C HIS A 962 27.66 42.51 -40.88
N ASN A 963 27.23 41.65 -39.96
CA ASN A 963 26.39 42.03 -38.83
C ASN A 963 27.17 41.92 -37.53
N LYS A 964 27.02 42.93 -36.68
CA LYS A 964 27.62 43.00 -35.35
C LYS A 964 26.53 43.29 -34.34
N LEU A 965 26.45 42.48 -33.30
CA LEU A 965 25.48 42.64 -32.22
C LEU A 965 26.23 42.79 -30.91
N TYR A 966 25.86 43.78 -30.10
CA TYR A 966 26.57 44.10 -28.87
C TYR A 966 25.68 43.81 -27.67
N PHE A 967 26.15 42.93 -26.78
CA PHE A 967 25.39 42.49 -25.62
C PHE A 967 26.11 42.77 -24.30
N THR A 968 25.32 43.00 -23.26
CA THR A 968 25.78 42.90 -21.87
C THR A 968 24.91 41.90 -21.13
N VAL A 969 25.51 41.22 -20.16
CA VAL A 969 24.82 40.27 -19.29
C VAL A 969 25.07 40.66 -17.83
N GLU A 970 24.04 40.60 -16.99
CA GLU A 970 24.15 40.90 -15.56
C GLU A 970 23.23 39.98 -14.73
N PRO A 971 23.56 39.77 -13.44
CA PRO A 971 22.72 38.97 -12.55
C PRO A 971 21.38 39.67 -12.31
N MET A 972 20.31 38.88 -12.30
CA MET A 972 18.98 39.36 -11.98
C MET A 972 18.83 39.57 -10.46
N PRO A 973 18.18 40.66 -10.02
CA PRO A 973 17.82 40.82 -8.61
C PRO A 973 17.01 39.64 -8.07
N ASP A 974 17.39 39.12 -6.89
CA ASP A 974 16.73 37.97 -6.28
C ASP A 974 15.23 38.23 -6.00
N SER A 975 14.84 39.47 -5.72
CA SER A 975 13.44 39.88 -5.52
C SER A 975 12.57 39.63 -6.77
N ILE A 976 13.11 39.83 -7.97
CA ILE A 976 12.42 39.52 -9.23
C ILE A 976 12.29 38.00 -9.38
N TYR A 977 13.37 37.26 -9.13
CA TYR A 977 13.37 35.80 -9.19
C TYR A 977 12.36 35.18 -8.21
N GLN A 978 12.29 35.67 -6.97
CA GLN A 978 11.32 35.21 -5.98
C GLN A 978 9.89 35.56 -6.39
N ALA A 979 9.64 36.76 -6.92
CA ALA A 979 8.33 37.14 -7.43
C ALA A 979 7.90 36.25 -8.62
N MET A 980 8.83 35.82 -9.47
CA MET A 980 8.56 34.83 -10.53
C MET A 980 8.23 33.45 -9.93
N LYS A 981 9.02 32.96 -8.96
CA LYS A 981 8.79 31.68 -8.26
C LYS A 981 7.44 31.63 -7.53
N GLU A 982 7.03 32.75 -6.95
CA GLU A 982 5.74 32.88 -6.25
C GLU A 982 4.55 33.06 -7.19
N GLY A 983 4.79 33.26 -8.49
CA GLY A 983 3.76 33.49 -9.52
C GLY A 983 3.21 34.92 -9.53
N LYS A 984 3.91 35.88 -8.89
CA LYS A 984 3.58 37.32 -8.91
C LYS A 984 4.07 37.99 -10.21
N LEU A 985 5.14 37.46 -10.80
CA LEU A 985 5.63 37.79 -12.13
C LEU A 985 5.58 36.53 -13.04
N PRO A 986 5.37 36.69 -14.35
CA PRO A 986 5.44 35.57 -15.29
C PRO A 986 6.88 35.07 -15.43
N GLU A 987 7.08 33.75 -15.45
CA GLU A 987 8.37 33.10 -15.69
C GLU A 987 8.72 32.98 -17.18
N ARG A 988 7.68 33.05 -18.02
CA ARG A 988 7.77 33.12 -19.48
C ARG A 988 6.71 34.08 -19.99
N ILE A 989 7.11 35.10 -20.74
CA ILE A 989 6.19 35.99 -21.46
C ILE A 989 6.94 36.69 -22.58
N GLU A 990 6.34 36.72 -23.76
CA GLU A 990 6.81 37.54 -24.86
C GLU A 990 6.01 38.85 -24.90
N VAL A 991 6.69 39.99 -24.83
CA VAL A 991 6.05 41.32 -24.74
C VAL A 991 5.84 41.87 -26.14
N LYS A 992 4.69 41.54 -26.75
CA LYS A 992 4.33 42.02 -28.10
C LYS A 992 3.70 43.42 -28.14
N LYS A 993 3.11 43.85 -27.02
CA LYS A 993 2.42 45.16 -26.85
C LYS A 993 2.80 45.76 -25.50
N LYS A 994 2.67 47.09 -25.34
CA LYS A 994 2.92 47.78 -24.07
C LYS A 994 2.09 47.17 -22.93
N ASN A 995 2.76 46.53 -21.98
CA ASN A 995 2.14 45.91 -20.81
C ASN A 995 2.50 46.71 -19.55
N LEU A 996 1.77 47.81 -19.31
CA LEU A 996 2.05 48.72 -18.19
C LEU A 996 2.01 48.02 -16.82
N GLU A 997 1.16 47.00 -16.69
CA GLU A 997 1.02 46.24 -15.44
C GLU A 997 2.29 45.42 -15.17
N LEU A 998 2.78 44.69 -16.18
CA LEU A 998 4.04 43.97 -16.08
C LEU A 998 5.20 44.90 -15.77
N PHE A 999 5.26 46.07 -16.41
CA PHE A 999 6.35 47.03 -16.21
C PHE A 999 6.37 47.58 -14.78
N ARG A 1000 5.20 47.97 -14.23
CA ARG A 1000 5.08 48.40 -12.83
C ARG A 1000 5.41 47.28 -11.84
N LYS A 1001 5.04 46.04 -12.15
CA LYS A 1001 5.40 44.88 -11.32
C LYS A 1001 6.92 44.64 -11.33
N LEU A 1002 7.56 44.66 -12.50
CA LEU A 1002 9.02 44.54 -12.62
C LEU A 1002 9.75 45.66 -11.88
N GLU A 1003 9.24 46.89 -11.97
CA GLU A 1003 9.74 48.05 -11.22
C GLU A 1003 9.66 47.84 -9.71
N LYS A 1004 8.49 47.45 -9.21
CA LYS A 1004 8.25 47.15 -7.80
C LYS A 1004 9.22 46.12 -7.22
N TYR A 1005 9.65 45.15 -8.04
CA TYR A 1005 10.54 44.08 -7.60
C TYR A 1005 12.02 44.34 -7.89
N GLY A 1006 12.40 45.51 -8.44
CA GLY A 1006 13.79 45.97 -8.47
C GLY A 1006 14.41 46.21 -9.85
N LEU A 1007 13.65 46.18 -10.94
CA LEU A 1007 14.12 46.65 -12.25
C LEU A 1007 13.86 48.16 -12.39
N SER A 1008 14.67 48.93 -13.11
CA SER A 1008 14.29 50.34 -13.35
C SER A 1008 13.08 50.42 -14.30
N TYR A 1009 12.22 51.44 -14.13
CA TYR A 1009 11.04 51.59 -14.99
C TYR A 1009 11.40 51.73 -16.48
N GLU A 1010 12.53 52.38 -16.78
CA GLU A 1010 13.02 52.55 -18.15
C GLU A 1010 13.49 51.22 -18.77
N GLU A 1011 14.10 50.34 -17.99
CA GLU A 1011 14.46 49.00 -18.43
C GLU A 1011 13.23 48.09 -18.53
N ALA A 1012 12.29 48.21 -17.58
CA ALA A 1012 11.05 47.44 -17.59
C ALA A 1012 10.24 47.65 -18.88
N LYS A 1013 10.15 48.88 -19.37
CA LYS A 1013 9.49 49.21 -20.65
C LYS A 1013 10.13 48.56 -21.88
N ARG A 1014 11.41 48.19 -21.77
CA ARG A 1014 12.24 47.66 -22.85
C ARG A 1014 12.40 46.14 -22.79
N VAL A 1015 11.74 45.48 -21.84
CA VAL A 1015 11.69 44.02 -21.77
C VAL A 1015 10.93 43.49 -22.98
N LEU A 1016 11.59 42.62 -23.75
CA LEU A 1016 11.01 41.98 -24.93
C LEU A 1016 10.55 40.55 -24.64
N LEU A 1017 11.30 39.83 -23.81
CA LEU A 1017 11.06 38.43 -23.54
C LEU A 1017 11.51 38.09 -22.12
N ILE A 1018 10.69 37.34 -21.41
CA ILE A 1018 11.08 36.60 -20.22
C ILE A 1018 11.02 35.13 -20.60
N HIS A 1019 12.08 34.38 -20.35
CA HIS A 1019 12.16 32.94 -20.62
C HIS A 1019 12.98 32.25 -19.53
N ASN A 1020 12.47 31.15 -18.96
CA ASN A 1020 13.11 30.38 -17.88
C ASN A 1020 13.61 31.22 -16.69
N ARG A 1021 12.86 32.26 -16.31
CA ARG A 1021 13.24 33.23 -15.27
C ARG A 1021 14.54 34.00 -15.60
N ASN A 1022 14.73 34.28 -16.89
CA ASN A 1022 15.72 35.21 -17.43
C ASN A 1022 15.00 36.31 -18.19
N ILE A 1023 15.58 37.51 -18.25
CA ILE A 1023 14.97 38.68 -18.90
C ILE A 1023 15.83 39.13 -20.06
N PHE A 1024 15.21 39.34 -21.22
CA PHE A 1024 15.82 39.94 -22.38
C PHE A 1024 15.30 41.37 -22.60
N ILE A 1025 16.23 42.32 -22.74
CA ILE A 1025 15.96 43.76 -22.83
C ILE A 1025 16.60 44.34 -24.09
N ASP A 1026 15.84 45.17 -24.81
CA ASP A 1026 16.37 46.01 -25.90
C ASP A 1026 16.79 47.39 -25.38
N ALA A 1027 18.09 47.55 -25.14
CA ALA A 1027 18.69 48.80 -24.71
C ALA A 1027 19.18 49.68 -25.88
N THR A 1028 18.92 49.29 -27.13
CA THR A 1028 19.38 50.03 -28.32
C THR A 1028 18.63 51.35 -28.51
N ARG A 1029 19.16 52.21 -29.40
CA ARG A 1029 18.52 53.45 -29.85
C ARG A 1029 18.77 53.65 -31.34
N GLY A 1030 17.70 53.63 -32.15
CA GLY A 1030 17.76 54.04 -33.56
C GLY A 1030 18.47 53.06 -34.51
N VAL A 1031 18.60 51.78 -34.16
CA VAL A 1031 19.22 50.76 -35.03
C VAL A 1031 18.28 50.44 -36.20
N GLN A 1032 18.73 50.72 -37.42
CA GLN A 1032 17.99 50.39 -38.64
C GLN A 1032 17.91 48.87 -38.85
N PHE A 1033 16.77 48.41 -39.36
CA PHE A 1033 16.45 47.00 -39.65
C PHE A 1033 16.43 46.03 -38.46
N LEU A 1034 16.51 46.51 -37.20
CA LEU A 1034 16.47 45.65 -36.00
C LEU A 1034 15.17 44.84 -35.89
N ASN A 1035 14.04 45.46 -36.23
CA ASN A 1035 12.71 44.81 -36.17
C ASN A 1035 12.60 43.57 -37.06
N GLU A 1036 13.40 43.46 -38.13
CA GLU A 1036 13.40 42.31 -39.04
C GLU A 1036 14.16 41.11 -38.46
N VAL A 1037 15.11 41.35 -37.54
CA VAL A 1037 15.99 40.32 -36.98
C VAL A 1037 15.72 40.00 -35.51
N ILE A 1038 14.91 40.82 -34.83
CA ILE A 1038 14.69 40.72 -33.38
C ILE A 1038 14.10 39.37 -32.95
N GLU A 1039 13.25 38.76 -33.78
CA GLU A 1039 12.71 37.42 -33.51
C GLU A 1039 13.83 36.35 -33.53
N MET A 1040 14.77 36.44 -34.48
CA MET A 1040 15.93 35.54 -34.54
C MET A 1040 16.85 35.73 -33.33
N ILE A 1041 16.96 36.95 -32.80
CA ILE A 1041 17.72 37.26 -31.58
C ILE A 1041 17.01 36.66 -30.36
N LYS A 1042 15.69 36.76 -30.26
CA LYS A 1042 14.89 36.13 -29.19
C LYS A 1042 15.04 34.61 -29.21
N ASP A 1043 14.92 33.98 -30.38
CA ASP A 1043 15.10 32.53 -30.54
C ASP A 1043 16.50 32.09 -30.09
N ALA A 1044 17.54 32.81 -30.51
CA ALA A 1044 18.91 32.56 -30.08
C ALA A 1044 19.13 32.79 -28.58
N PHE A 1045 18.45 33.77 -27.98
CA PHE A 1045 18.43 33.97 -26.53
C PHE A 1045 17.80 32.77 -25.81
N GLU A 1046 16.62 32.29 -26.26
CA GLU A 1046 15.97 31.12 -25.67
C GLU A 1046 16.90 29.89 -25.75
N GLU A 1047 17.56 29.66 -26.88
CA GLU A 1047 18.54 28.57 -27.03
C GLU A 1047 19.70 28.67 -26.03
N VAL A 1048 20.27 29.86 -25.79
CA VAL A 1048 21.34 30.01 -24.79
C VAL A 1048 20.81 29.85 -23.37
N MET A 1049 19.56 30.26 -23.11
CA MET A 1049 18.96 30.09 -21.79
C MET A 1049 18.59 28.62 -21.48
N GLU A 1050 18.36 27.80 -22.51
CA GLU A 1050 18.26 26.34 -22.36
C GLU A 1050 19.65 25.68 -22.21
N ASP A 1051 20.63 26.15 -22.99
CA ASP A 1051 21.98 25.58 -23.08
C ASP A 1051 23.08 26.61 -22.77
N GLY A 1052 23.40 26.72 -21.48
CA GLY A 1052 24.42 27.62 -20.95
C GLY A 1052 25.85 27.35 -21.48
N PRO A 1053 26.76 28.33 -21.31
CA PRO A 1053 28.13 28.26 -21.82
C PRO A 1053 29.04 27.24 -21.10
N LEU A 1054 28.85 26.97 -19.81
CA LEU A 1054 29.78 26.17 -19.01
C LEU A 1054 29.60 24.67 -19.27
N ALA A 1055 28.37 24.17 -19.12
CA ALA A 1055 28.09 22.74 -19.07
C ALA A 1055 26.80 22.38 -19.84
N ARG A 1056 26.25 23.31 -20.64
CA ARG A 1056 24.96 23.16 -21.32
C ARG A 1056 23.82 22.89 -20.33
N GLU A 1057 23.90 23.44 -19.13
CA GLU A 1057 22.80 23.36 -18.16
C GLU A 1057 21.90 24.59 -18.32
N PRO A 1058 20.59 24.50 -18.00
CA PRO A 1058 19.67 25.62 -18.18
C PRO A 1058 20.10 26.83 -17.35
N VAL A 1059 20.01 28.01 -17.96
CA VAL A 1059 20.38 29.29 -17.36
C VAL A 1059 19.20 29.83 -16.55
N THR A 1060 19.48 30.45 -15.40
CA THR A 1060 18.47 31.16 -14.62
C THR A 1060 19.07 32.39 -13.94
N LYS A 1061 18.24 33.34 -13.50
CA LYS A 1061 18.66 34.58 -12.82
C LYS A 1061 19.58 35.48 -13.66
N VAL A 1062 19.37 35.53 -14.98
CA VAL A 1062 20.18 36.37 -15.88
C VAL A 1062 19.34 37.44 -16.57
N ILE A 1063 19.89 38.66 -16.66
CA ILE A 1063 19.38 39.73 -17.52
C ILE A 1063 20.35 39.90 -18.69
N VAL A 1064 19.84 39.77 -19.91
CA VAL A 1064 20.59 39.97 -21.15
C VAL A 1064 20.08 41.25 -21.82
N LYS A 1065 20.99 42.18 -22.13
CA LYS A 1065 20.66 43.45 -22.78
C LYS A 1065 21.36 43.53 -24.14
N LEU A 1066 20.59 43.75 -25.20
CA LEU A 1066 21.13 44.19 -26.49
C LEU A 1066 21.38 45.70 -26.39
N VAL A 1067 22.65 46.11 -26.41
CA VAL A 1067 23.02 47.53 -26.18
C VAL A 1067 23.21 48.30 -27.48
N ASP A 1068 23.67 47.62 -28.53
CA ASP A 1068 23.85 48.21 -29.87
C ASP A 1068 23.86 47.11 -30.94
N ALA A 1069 23.66 47.49 -32.21
CA ALA A 1069 23.73 46.57 -33.34
C ALA A 1069 24.06 47.31 -34.66
N GLN A 1070 24.89 46.68 -35.49
CA GLN A 1070 25.18 47.10 -36.86
C GLN A 1070 24.70 45.99 -37.79
N LEU A 1071 23.71 46.29 -38.63
CA LEU A 1071 23.04 45.33 -39.51
C LEU A 1071 23.28 45.72 -40.97
N HIS A 1072 23.52 44.73 -41.83
CA HIS A 1072 23.68 44.95 -43.27
C HIS A 1072 22.37 45.48 -43.90
N GLU A 1073 22.41 46.26 -44.96
CA GLU A 1073 21.19 46.81 -45.57
C GLU A 1073 20.33 45.70 -46.22
N ASP A 1074 20.96 44.82 -47.02
CA ASP A 1074 20.27 43.68 -47.63
C ASP A 1074 19.87 42.57 -46.65
N SER A 1075 18.63 42.11 -46.77
CA SER A 1075 18.05 41.04 -45.94
C SER A 1075 18.69 39.67 -46.16
N ILE A 1076 19.25 39.41 -47.34
CA ILE A 1076 19.97 38.17 -47.69
C ILE A 1076 21.16 37.95 -46.74
N HIS A 1077 21.82 39.02 -46.32
CA HIS A 1077 22.98 38.97 -45.42
C HIS A 1077 22.59 38.92 -43.93
N ARG A 1078 21.29 38.89 -43.60
CA ARG A 1078 20.72 38.97 -42.25
C ARG A 1078 19.81 37.80 -41.86
N GLY A 1079 19.87 36.70 -42.59
CA GLY A 1079 19.06 35.51 -42.28
C GLY A 1079 19.43 34.81 -40.95
N PRO A 1080 18.64 33.81 -40.53
CA PRO A 1080 18.83 33.08 -39.27
C PRO A 1080 20.23 32.48 -39.10
N GLY A 1081 20.80 31.94 -40.18
CA GLY A 1081 22.17 31.41 -40.21
C GLY A 1081 23.27 32.46 -39.98
N GLN A 1082 22.93 33.75 -39.97
CA GLN A 1082 23.87 34.85 -39.70
C GLN A 1082 23.65 35.46 -38.32
N ILE A 1083 22.41 35.80 -37.98
CA ILE A 1083 22.05 36.50 -36.74
C ILE A 1083 22.10 35.59 -35.52
N MET A 1084 21.58 34.37 -35.62
CA MET A 1084 21.50 33.48 -34.46
C MET A 1084 22.90 33.05 -33.96
N PRO A 1085 23.87 32.66 -34.82
CA PRO A 1085 25.22 32.33 -34.36
C PRO A 1085 25.93 33.52 -33.69
N ALA A 1086 25.81 34.73 -34.25
CA ALA A 1086 26.39 35.94 -33.68
C ALA A 1086 25.83 36.23 -32.28
N THR A 1087 24.52 36.12 -32.13
CA THR A 1087 23.79 36.30 -30.86
C THR A 1087 24.23 35.26 -29.83
N ARG A 1088 24.20 33.97 -30.18
CA ARG A 1088 24.62 32.88 -29.29
C ARG A 1088 26.05 33.06 -28.80
N TYR A 1089 26.96 33.42 -29.72
CA TYR A 1089 28.36 33.66 -29.39
C TYR A 1089 28.50 34.82 -28.40
N ALA A 1090 27.90 35.97 -28.69
CA ALA A 1090 28.01 37.15 -27.84
C ALA A 1090 27.43 36.93 -26.44
N ILE A 1091 26.24 36.33 -26.32
CA ILE A 1091 25.61 36.07 -25.02
C ILE A 1091 26.46 35.09 -24.20
N ARG A 1092 26.93 33.98 -24.81
CA ARG A 1092 27.79 33.01 -24.11
C ARG A 1092 29.11 33.62 -23.66
N GLN A 1093 29.72 34.44 -24.50
CA GLN A 1093 30.96 35.17 -24.17
C GLN A 1093 30.75 36.22 -23.08
N ALA A 1094 29.64 36.96 -23.14
CA ALA A 1094 29.26 37.91 -22.10
C ALA A 1094 29.03 37.19 -20.75
N MET A 1095 28.37 36.04 -20.76
CA MET A 1095 28.20 35.22 -19.56
C MET A 1095 29.55 34.75 -18.98
N LEU A 1096 30.46 34.24 -19.80
CA LEU A 1096 31.79 33.81 -19.34
C LEU A 1096 32.58 34.99 -18.72
N ARG A 1097 32.52 36.18 -19.34
CA ARG A 1097 33.14 37.41 -18.80
C ARG A 1097 32.42 38.00 -17.59
N ALA A 1098 31.17 37.59 -17.35
CA ALA A 1098 30.37 37.93 -16.17
C ALA A 1098 30.55 36.94 -15.01
N ASN A 1099 31.64 36.17 -15.03
CA ASN A 1099 31.96 35.15 -14.05
C ASN A 1099 30.82 34.10 -13.93
N ALA A 1100 30.57 33.42 -15.06
CA ALA A 1100 29.59 32.34 -15.13
C ALA A 1100 29.87 31.28 -14.06
N THR A 1101 28.81 30.81 -13.39
CA THR A 1101 28.92 29.81 -12.34
C THR A 1101 27.74 28.83 -12.39
N LEU A 1102 27.84 27.74 -11.62
CA LEU A 1102 26.76 26.78 -11.44
C LEU A 1102 25.99 27.05 -10.16
N LEU A 1103 24.68 26.83 -10.22
CA LEU A 1103 23.81 26.71 -9.08
C LEU A 1103 23.47 25.23 -8.86
N GLU A 1104 23.67 24.74 -7.65
CA GLU A 1104 23.19 23.42 -7.22
C GLU A 1104 21.79 23.54 -6.59
N PRO A 1105 20.87 22.61 -6.87
CA PRO A 1105 19.61 22.54 -6.15
C PRO A 1105 19.86 22.02 -4.73
N LYS A 1106 19.33 22.73 -3.74
CA LYS A 1106 19.25 22.30 -2.35
C LYS A 1106 17.79 22.14 -1.93
N GLN A 1107 17.51 21.05 -1.24
CA GLN A 1107 16.22 20.78 -0.63
C GLN A 1107 16.21 21.35 0.78
N ILE A 1108 15.21 22.19 1.08
CA ILE A 1108 14.87 22.56 2.44
C ILE A 1108 13.93 21.48 2.95
N ILE A 1109 14.38 20.74 3.95
CA ILE A 1109 13.70 19.59 4.53
C ILE A 1109 13.41 19.81 6.01
N ARG A 1110 12.26 19.33 6.47
CA ARG A 1110 11.94 19.20 7.89
C ARG A 1110 12.19 17.77 8.30
N ILE A 1111 12.94 17.56 9.38
CA ILE A 1111 13.31 16.27 9.94
C ILE A 1111 12.76 16.19 11.36
N ASP A 1112 11.85 15.26 11.60
CA ASP A 1112 11.23 15.02 12.89
C ASP A 1112 11.93 13.81 13.54
N VAL A 1113 12.50 14.03 14.72
CA VAL A 1113 13.26 13.03 15.47
C VAL A 1113 13.03 13.13 16.97
N PRO A 1114 12.99 12.02 17.72
CA PRO A 1114 13.01 12.07 19.17
C PRO A 1114 14.26 12.79 19.70
N SER A 1115 14.13 13.52 20.82
CA SER A 1115 15.22 14.34 21.36
C SER A 1115 16.49 13.53 21.70
N ASP A 1116 16.36 12.24 22.00
CA ASP A 1116 17.50 11.34 22.30
C ASP A 1116 18.35 11.00 21.07
N VAL A 1117 17.84 11.17 19.85
CA VAL A 1117 18.56 10.88 18.59
C VAL A 1117 18.76 12.11 17.70
N MET A 1118 18.41 13.31 18.18
CA MET A 1118 18.63 14.58 17.49
C MET A 1118 20.07 14.71 16.99
N SER A 1119 21.06 14.46 17.86
CA SER A 1119 22.48 14.61 17.55
C SER A 1119 22.93 13.73 16.37
N ASN A 1120 22.36 12.53 16.26
CA ASN A 1120 22.66 11.61 15.16
C ASN A 1120 22.06 12.11 13.83
N ALA A 1121 20.87 12.70 13.89
CA ALA A 1121 20.22 13.29 12.72
C ALA A 1121 20.96 14.53 12.22
N ILE A 1122 21.39 15.41 13.13
CA ILE A 1122 22.23 16.58 12.79
C ILE A 1122 23.53 16.13 12.13
N ARG A 1123 24.20 15.11 12.69
CA ARG A 1123 25.43 14.58 12.10
C ARG A 1123 25.21 14.04 10.68
N GLU A 1124 24.07 13.41 10.40
CA GLU A 1124 23.76 12.89 9.06
C GLU A 1124 23.48 14.02 8.06
N ILE A 1125 22.86 15.12 8.51
CA ILE A 1125 22.65 16.33 7.72
C ILE A 1125 24.00 16.99 7.38
N GLU A 1126 24.82 17.24 8.41
CA GLU A 1126 26.12 17.92 8.26
C GLU A 1126 27.09 17.08 7.42
N GLY A 1127 27.08 15.75 7.59
CA GLY A 1127 27.86 14.81 6.80
C GLY A 1127 27.55 14.85 5.30
N ARG A 1128 26.42 15.45 4.91
CA ARG A 1128 25.92 15.59 3.53
C ARG A 1128 25.94 17.03 3.04
N ARG A 1129 26.85 17.87 3.57
CA ARG A 1129 26.92 19.33 3.31
C ARG A 1129 25.60 20.05 3.62
N GLY A 1130 24.77 19.47 4.48
CA GLY A 1130 23.52 20.03 4.92
C GLY A 1130 23.74 21.10 5.99
N GLN A 1131 22.95 22.17 5.92
CA GLN A 1131 22.94 23.25 6.90
C GLN A 1131 21.66 23.18 7.71
N VAL A 1132 21.75 23.06 9.03
CA VAL A 1132 20.59 23.23 9.92
C VAL A 1132 20.19 24.70 9.93
N LEU A 1133 18.93 24.98 9.59
CA LEU A 1133 18.35 26.32 9.56
C LEU A 1133 17.64 26.66 10.87
N ASN A 1134 16.91 25.70 11.43
CA ASN A 1134 16.15 25.87 12.67
C ASN A 1134 16.01 24.54 13.40
N ILE A 1135 15.99 24.60 14.73
CA ILE A 1135 15.65 23.47 15.60
C ILE A 1135 14.55 23.96 16.55
N SER A 1136 13.42 23.26 16.57
CA SER A 1136 12.31 23.53 17.49
C SER A 1136 11.86 22.23 18.15
N GLU A 1137 11.22 22.34 19.31
CA GLU A 1137 10.51 21.21 19.91
C GLU A 1137 9.02 21.33 19.61
N GLU A 1138 8.44 20.28 19.05
CA GLU A 1138 7.01 20.17 18.81
C GLU A 1138 6.51 18.84 19.39
N HIS A 1139 5.58 18.90 20.35
CA HIS A 1139 4.89 17.72 20.89
C HIS A 1139 5.80 16.60 21.46
N GLY A 1140 6.97 16.94 21.99
CA GLY A 1140 7.93 15.98 22.56
C GLY A 1140 8.85 15.31 21.53
N ALA A 1141 8.82 15.76 20.28
CA ALA A 1141 9.83 15.47 19.26
C ALA A 1141 10.62 16.74 18.92
N THR A 1142 11.88 16.56 18.58
CA THR A 1142 12.71 17.63 18.01
C THR A 1142 12.49 17.69 16.50
N VAL A 1143 12.17 18.89 16.03
CA VAL A 1143 11.98 19.21 14.61
C VAL A 1143 13.19 20.01 14.13
N ILE A 1144 13.93 19.44 13.18
CA ILE A 1144 15.10 20.06 12.56
C ILE A 1144 14.72 20.49 11.16
N THR A 1145 14.71 21.78 10.88
CA THR A 1145 14.64 22.30 9.51
C THR A 1145 16.06 22.43 8.99
N ALA A 1146 16.39 21.74 7.91
CA ALA A 1146 17.72 21.75 7.30
C ALA A 1146 17.65 21.99 5.79
N LYS A 1147 18.74 22.49 5.22
CA LYS A 1147 18.92 22.71 3.78
C LYS A 1147 20.05 21.83 3.30
N VAL A 1148 19.76 20.86 2.43
CA VAL A 1148 20.73 19.83 2.00
C VAL A 1148 20.81 19.80 0.47
N PRO A 1149 22.01 19.77 -0.14
CA PRO A 1149 22.17 19.63 -1.58
C PRO A 1149 21.55 18.33 -2.11
N VAL A 1150 20.80 18.39 -3.22
CA VAL A 1150 20.16 17.20 -3.82
C VAL A 1150 21.20 16.13 -4.17
N ALA A 1151 22.39 16.54 -4.60
CA ALA A 1151 23.49 15.63 -4.92
C ALA A 1151 23.92 14.74 -3.74
N GLU A 1152 23.71 15.22 -2.51
CA GLU A 1152 24.06 14.53 -1.28
C GLU A 1152 22.84 13.82 -0.64
N MET A 1153 21.64 14.03 -1.19
CA MET A 1153 20.40 13.42 -0.69
C MET A 1153 20.19 11.97 -1.14
N PHE A 1154 21.00 11.48 -2.09
CA PHE A 1154 20.93 10.08 -2.51
C PHE A 1154 21.21 9.13 -1.34
N GLY A 1155 20.27 8.23 -1.07
CA GLY A 1155 20.33 7.32 0.08
C GLY A 1155 20.08 7.96 1.45
N PHE A 1156 19.67 9.24 1.52
CA PHE A 1156 19.46 9.95 2.78
C PHE A 1156 18.37 9.32 3.65
N ASP A 1157 17.26 8.84 3.08
CA ASP A 1157 16.18 8.20 3.85
C ASP A 1157 16.68 6.97 4.64
N ALA A 1158 17.45 6.09 3.98
CA ALA A 1158 18.01 4.90 4.62
C ALA A 1158 19.05 5.26 5.69
N ALA A 1159 19.88 6.27 5.42
CA ALA A 1159 20.91 6.71 6.35
C ALA A 1159 20.32 7.41 7.59
N LEU A 1160 19.34 8.30 7.39
CA LEU A 1160 18.59 8.95 8.46
C LEU A 1160 17.87 7.92 9.33
N LYS A 1161 17.18 6.94 8.72
CA LYS A 1161 16.55 5.84 9.45
C LYS A 1161 17.57 5.01 10.22
N SER A 1162 18.72 4.70 9.64
CA SER A 1162 19.78 3.99 10.37
C SER A 1162 20.32 4.79 11.56
N ALA A 1163 20.58 6.08 11.38
CA ALA A 1163 21.11 6.98 12.40
C ALA A 1163 20.12 7.24 13.57
N THR A 1164 18.82 7.11 13.30
CA THR A 1164 17.74 7.39 14.25
C THR A 1164 17.01 6.14 14.74
N SER A 1165 17.54 4.95 14.47
CA SER A 1165 16.90 3.66 14.80
C SER A 1165 15.47 3.52 14.22
N GLY A 1166 15.25 4.07 13.03
CA GLY A 1166 13.99 4.06 12.31
C GLY A 1166 12.96 5.08 12.81
N ARG A 1167 13.33 5.94 13.77
CA ARG A 1167 12.43 6.91 14.42
C ARG A 1167 12.48 8.32 13.79
N GLY A 1168 13.44 8.56 12.90
CA GLY A 1168 13.58 9.82 12.17
C GLY A 1168 12.85 9.78 10.83
N PHE A 1169 12.05 10.82 10.60
CA PHE A 1169 11.34 11.03 9.35
C PHE A 1169 11.71 12.39 8.78
N TYR A 1170 11.74 12.54 7.45
CA TYR A 1170 11.93 13.84 6.83
C TYR A 1170 10.93 14.12 5.71
N SER A 1171 10.67 15.39 5.48
CA SER A 1171 9.75 15.89 4.47
C SER A 1171 10.37 17.08 3.74
N LEU A 1172 10.07 17.20 2.44
CA LEU A 1172 10.49 18.34 1.64
C LEU A 1172 9.57 19.55 1.89
N ILE A 1173 10.15 20.70 2.22
CA ILE A 1173 9.46 21.99 2.40
C ILE A 1173 9.55 22.81 1.11
N ASP A 1174 10.77 22.95 0.57
CA ASP A 1174 11.07 23.77 -0.61
C ASP A 1174 12.35 23.30 -1.33
N ILE A 1175 12.53 23.75 -2.58
CA ILE A 1175 13.78 23.60 -3.34
C ILE A 1175 14.30 24.98 -3.70
N VAL A 1176 15.59 25.22 -3.45
CA VAL A 1176 16.28 26.46 -3.77
C VAL A 1176 17.53 26.17 -4.58
N PHE A 1177 17.84 27.04 -5.54
CA PHE A 1177 19.09 26.97 -6.30
C PHE A 1177 20.09 27.95 -5.68
N GLU A 1178 21.20 27.42 -5.17
CA GLU A 1178 22.27 28.19 -4.55
C GLU A 1178 23.58 27.98 -5.29
N LYS A 1179 24.49 28.95 -5.20
CA LYS A 1179 25.80 28.88 -5.83
C LYS A 1179 26.52 27.60 -5.37
N LEU A 1180 27.00 26.84 -6.34
CA LEU A 1180 27.87 25.69 -6.10
C LEU A 1180 29.19 26.18 -5.46
N PRO A 1181 29.68 25.53 -4.39
CA PRO A 1181 30.96 25.88 -3.78
C PRO A 1181 32.10 25.91 -4.80
N ASN A 1182 32.99 26.89 -4.69
CA ASN A 1182 34.07 27.10 -5.67
C ASN A 1182 35.00 25.88 -5.76
N GLU A 1183 35.19 25.16 -4.65
CA GLU A 1183 36.03 23.96 -4.56
C GLU A 1183 35.45 22.79 -5.36
N LEU A 1184 34.13 22.74 -5.52
CA LEU A 1184 33.43 21.70 -6.27
C LEU A 1184 33.20 22.08 -7.74
N PHE A 1185 33.30 23.37 -8.07
CA PHE A 1185 32.96 23.91 -9.39
C PHE A 1185 33.67 23.19 -10.53
N GLU A 1186 35.00 23.13 -10.50
CA GLU A 1186 35.78 22.53 -11.59
C GLU A 1186 35.45 21.05 -11.78
N LYS A 1187 35.35 20.31 -10.67
CA LYS A 1187 35.02 18.88 -10.66
C LYS A 1187 33.64 18.62 -11.24
N VAL A 1188 32.62 19.35 -10.78
CA VAL A 1188 31.22 19.15 -11.20
C VAL A 1188 31.03 19.56 -12.65
N VAL A 1189 31.59 20.70 -13.09
CA VAL A 1189 31.52 21.12 -14.51
C VAL A 1189 32.18 20.07 -15.41
N LYS A 1190 33.38 19.60 -15.08
CA LYS A 1190 34.07 18.54 -15.82
C LYS A 1190 33.25 17.26 -15.92
N GLN A 1191 32.65 16.83 -14.80
CA GLN A 1191 31.78 15.64 -14.76
C GLN A 1191 30.54 15.79 -15.65
N ILE A 1192 29.86 16.94 -15.60
CA ILE A 1192 28.69 17.20 -16.45
C ILE A 1192 29.09 17.21 -17.92
N ARG A 1193 30.22 17.85 -18.27
CA ARG A 1193 30.73 17.92 -19.65
C ARG A 1193 31.12 16.55 -20.18
N GLN A 1194 31.91 15.77 -19.44
CA GLN A 1194 32.26 14.39 -19.79
C GLN A 1194 31.02 13.52 -20.00
N ARG A 1195 30.05 13.63 -19.09
CA ARG A 1195 28.77 12.91 -19.18
C ARG A 1195 27.98 13.28 -20.44
N LYS A 1196 27.99 14.55 -20.84
CA LYS A 1196 27.33 15.04 -22.06
C LYS A 1196 28.16 14.80 -23.34
N GLY A 1197 29.31 14.13 -23.28
CA GLY A 1197 30.17 13.96 -24.45
C GLY A 1197 30.89 15.23 -24.90
N LEU A 1198 30.87 16.29 -24.09
CA LEU A 1198 31.54 17.55 -24.37
C LEU A 1198 33.02 17.50 -23.97
N PRO A 1199 33.90 18.32 -24.59
CA PRO A 1199 35.29 18.44 -24.17
C PRO A 1199 35.40 18.75 -22.67
N ALA A 1200 36.21 18.00 -21.92
CA ALA A 1200 36.31 18.15 -20.46
C ALA A 1200 36.86 19.54 -20.04
N GLU A 1201 37.53 20.25 -20.94
CA GLU A 1201 37.99 21.61 -20.68
C GLU A 1201 36.82 22.59 -20.47
N ILE A 1202 36.92 23.41 -19.42
CA ILE A 1202 35.91 24.42 -19.09
C ILE A 1202 36.07 25.58 -20.07
N PRO A 1203 35.00 25.98 -20.79
CA PRO A 1203 35.08 27.08 -21.74
C PRO A 1203 35.53 28.38 -21.07
N LYS A 1204 36.50 29.06 -21.68
CA LYS A 1204 36.99 30.36 -21.26
C LYS A 1204 36.53 31.45 -22.24
N PRO A 1205 36.62 32.73 -21.86
CA PRO A 1205 36.33 33.83 -22.77
C PRO A 1205 37.25 33.91 -24.00
N GLU A 1206 38.48 33.38 -23.89
CA GLU A 1206 39.40 33.20 -25.01
C GLU A 1206 38.97 32.02 -25.89
#